data_AF-A0A835Q733-F1
#
_entry.id   AF-A0A835Q733-F1
#
_cell.length_a   1.000
_cell.length_b   1.000
_cell.length_c   1.000
_cell.angle_alpha   90.00
_cell.angle_beta   90.00
_cell.angle_gamma   90.00
#
_symmetry.space_group_name_H-M   'P 1'
#
loop_
_entity.id
_entity.type
_entity.pdbx_description
1 polymer ?
#
loop_
_entity_poly.entity_id
_entity_poly.type
_entity_poly.pdbx_seq_one_letter_code
_entity_poly.pdbx_strand_id
1 'polypeptide(L)'
;MRESAVLLKFAAKTRVSLLLAGGVSCVGLACQANPSFFADESTLSSSADRILSALDGVVRTSRAIYVISSIVFDYKYSFRWLPPGSTEYRSMLPEVHLRAAKRLLKLCETNGGFYVKAGQYVSSMGHVPKEYSSTLSSLQDQVKPCNIKGIKDVISKSLGKDCLELFLTFDEKPVAAASIAQVHHGTLKNNQEVAIKVQYPDVEQRMKIDFTAMAFLSKSVSLFFPEFTFDQLLSEFKRSISAELDFIQEGKNSERTALNFKKNKFIRIPHVYWDLTTRQVLTMEFCRGQKVNDLEFMKVSGVNPTKVAQALMEAFAEMIFVHGFVHGDPHPGNILVSPERNNGFHWNYLRLFRKSKTLAVRLQTRKTEGIGRKSQQEKKMTLVLQLLPSTPLSSTSALVQDGGFSNRLMKYHLTRRFENVIKCAVSTAAETGAYTTKVSRNTNMAKLQAGYLFPEIARRRVAHTSKYPDAQVISLGIGDTTEPIPEVITSAMAKRALALSTVEGYSGYGAEQGDKELRSVVASTYYGDLGIREGDIFVSDGAKCDISRLQLLFGANVKIAVQDPSYPAYVDSSVIMGQTSLFQKDLEKYGNIEYMRCTPENDFFPDLSTISRADVIFFCSPNNPTGSAASREQLMKLVQFAKDNGSIIVYDSAYAMYITDDRPRTIFEIPGAKEVALEISSFSKYAGFTGVRLGWTVIPKELLFSDGFPVAKDFNRIVCTSFNGASNIVQAGGLACLSPDGLKAMRDVVNFYQENTDILVDTFSSLGFDVYGGKNAPYVWVHFPGRSSWDVFAEILEKTHLVTTPGSGFGPGGEGFIRVSAFGHRENILEASRRLTELFK
;
A
#
# COMPACT_ATOMS: atom_id res chain seq x y z
N MET A 1 44.47 21.91 -25.89
CA MET A 1 43.53 20.75 -25.93
C MET A 1 44.20 19.39 -26.23
N ARG A 2 45.47 19.14 -25.84
CA ARG A 2 46.12 17.82 -26.03
C ARG A 2 46.56 17.10 -24.75
N GLU A 3 46.50 17.73 -23.57
CA GLU A 3 46.91 17.07 -22.31
C GLU A 3 45.75 16.45 -21.51
N SER A 4 44.51 16.91 -21.69
CA SER A 4 43.33 16.38 -20.96
C SER A 4 42.86 15.00 -21.46
N ALA A 5 43.31 14.55 -22.65
CA ALA A 5 42.92 13.27 -23.25
C ALA A 5 43.75 12.06 -22.74
N VAL A 6 44.90 12.31 -22.10
CA VAL A 6 45.80 11.26 -21.60
C VAL A 6 45.41 10.82 -20.18
N LEU A 7 44.96 11.75 -19.33
CA LEU A 7 44.51 11.48 -17.96
C LEU A 7 43.21 10.65 -17.88
N LEU A 8 42.26 10.87 -18.80
CA LEU A 8 41.02 10.06 -18.84
C LEU A 8 41.25 8.63 -19.36
N LYS A 9 42.23 8.41 -20.25
CA LYS A 9 42.60 7.08 -20.75
C LYS A 9 43.26 6.22 -19.68
N PHE A 10 43.97 6.82 -18.73
CA PHE A 10 44.54 6.10 -17.59
C PHE A 10 43.46 5.73 -16.55
N ALA A 11 42.60 6.65 -16.15
CA ALA A 11 41.59 6.38 -15.12
C ALA A 11 40.58 5.27 -15.48
N ALA A 12 40.21 5.15 -16.76
CA ALA A 12 39.32 4.09 -17.24
C ALA A 12 40.02 2.72 -17.32
N LYS A 13 41.29 2.67 -17.74
CA LYS A 13 42.10 1.43 -17.73
C LYS A 13 42.33 0.95 -16.29
N THR A 14 42.69 1.82 -15.36
CA THR A 14 42.99 1.44 -13.97
C THR A 14 41.77 0.86 -13.24
N ARG A 15 40.56 1.37 -13.51
CA ARG A 15 39.32 0.86 -12.87
C ARG A 15 38.84 -0.48 -13.45
N VAL A 16 38.97 -0.71 -14.76
CA VAL A 16 38.64 -2.01 -15.38
C VAL A 16 39.65 -3.08 -15.00
N SER A 17 40.94 -2.72 -14.91
CA SER A 17 41.98 -3.60 -14.37
C SER A 17 41.74 -3.99 -12.90
N LEU A 18 41.10 -3.13 -12.09
CA LEU A 18 40.73 -3.42 -10.70
C LEU A 18 39.64 -4.50 -10.57
N LEU A 19 38.69 -4.58 -11.52
CA LEU A 19 37.66 -5.63 -11.58
C LEU A 19 38.24 -7.00 -11.96
N LEU A 20 39.18 -7.02 -12.91
CA LEU A 20 39.90 -8.22 -13.32
C LEU A 20 40.92 -8.70 -12.26
N ALA A 21 41.60 -7.77 -11.58
CA ALA A 21 42.51 -8.07 -10.48
C ALA A 21 41.76 -8.49 -9.19
N GLY A 22 40.60 -7.89 -8.90
CA GLY A 22 39.75 -8.26 -7.76
C GLY A 22 39.17 -9.68 -7.87
N GLY A 23 39.02 -10.21 -9.09
CA GLY A 23 38.59 -11.59 -9.32
C GLY A 23 39.59 -12.64 -8.81
N VAL A 24 40.89 -12.33 -8.78
CA VAL A 24 41.92 -13.21 -8.22
C VAL A 24 41.92 -13.16 -6.68
N SER A 25 41.67 -11.98 -6.09
CA SER A 25 41.58 -11.80 -4.63
C SER A 25 40.30 -12.38 -4.01
N CYS A 26 39.18 -12.45 -4.75
CA CYS A 26 37.95 -13.09 -4.28
C CYS A 26 38.06 -14.61 -4.14
N VAL A 27 38.91 -15.27 -4.95
CA VAL A 27 39.21 -16.70 -4.80
C VAL A 27 39.97 -16.96 -3.49
N GLY A 28 40.88 -16.06 -3.12
CA GLY A 28 41.58 -16.10 -1.83
C GLY A 28 40.69 -15.79 -0.63
N LEU A 29 39.81 -14.79 -0.74
CA LEU A 29 38.90 -14.39 0.35
C LEU A 29 37.75 -15.38 0.59
N ALA A 30 37.23 -16.06 -0.45
CA ALA A 30 36.25 -17.13 -0.28
C ALA A 30 36.84 -18.36 0.44
N CYS A 31 38.15 -18.59 0.31
CA CYS A 31 38.87 -19.61 1.07
C CYS A 31 39.19 -19.18 2.51
N GLN A 32 39.24 -17.87 2.81
CA GLN A 32 39.59 -17.32 4.13
C GLN A 32 38.38 -16.93 5.00
N ALA A 33 37.20 -16.67 4.42
CA ALA A 33 36.05 -16.10 5.13
C ALA A 33 35.16 -17.09 5.91
N ASN A 34 35.56 -18.37 6.08
CA ASN A 34 34.82 -19.34 6.88
C ASN A 34 35.77 -20.30 7.63
N PRO A 35 36.17 -20.00 8.88
CA PRO A 35 36.97 -20.92 9.69
C PRO A 35 36.23 -22.23 10.04
N SER A 36 34.90 -22.25 9.88
CA SER A 36 34.03 -23.41 10.05
C SER A 36 34.11 -24.45 8.93
N PHE A 37 34.96 -24.25 7.92
CA PHE A 37 35.19 -25.25 6.86
C PHE A 37 35.96 -26.49 7.36
N PHE A 38 36.62 -26.40 8.53
CA PHE A 38 37.45 -27.46 9.11
C PHE A 38 36.87 -28.10 10.39
N ALA A 39 35.67 -27.72 10.84
CA ALA A 39 35.10 -28.21 12.09
C ALA A 39 33.74 -28.87 11.85
N ASP A 40 33.76 -30.10 11.32
CA ASP A 40 32.72 -31.10 11.62
C ASP A 40 33.26 -32.51 11.30
N GLU A 41 33.82 -33.15 12.33
CA GLU A 41 34.25 -34.56 12.32
C GLU A 41 33.02 -35.46 12.47
N SER A 42 32.28 -35.68 11.38
CA SER A 42 31.52 -36.93 11.20
C SER A 42 30.92 -36.98 9.79
N THR A 43 31.70 -37.52 8.84
CA THR A 43 31.21 -38.35 7.70
C THR A 43 32.37 -38.55 6.72
N LEU A 44 32.90 -39.77 6.69
CA LEU A 44 33.96 -40.25 5.78
C LEU A 44 33.43 -40.47 4.35
N SER A 45 32.76 -39.46 3.78
CA SER A 45 32.37 -39.40 2.37
C SER A 45 33.19 -38.29 1.70
N SER A 46 34.31 -38.74 1.12
CA SER A 46 35.12 -38.13 0.04
C SER A 46 35.44 -36.63 0.10
N SER A 47 36.59 -36.30 0.69
CA SER A 47 37.31 -35.02 0.53
C SER A 47 37.46 -34.56 -0.93
N ALA A 48 37.43 -35.49 -1.89
CA ALA A 48 37.46 -35.21 -3.33
C ALA A 48 36.22 -34.45 -3.84
N ASP A 49 35.02 -34.78 -3.36
CA ASP A 49 33.77 -34.14 -3.82
C ASP A 49 33.66 -32.70 -3.33
N ARG A 50 34.18 -32.41 -2.12
CA ARG A 50 34.27 -31.04 -1.59
C ARG A 50 35.26 -30.19 -2.39
N ILE A 51 36.41 -30.76 -2.77
CA ILE A 51 37.42 -30.10 -3.62
C ILE A 51 36.84 -29.84 -5.02
N LEU A 52 36.17 -30.83 -5.63
CA LEU A 52 35.51 -30.67 -6.93
C LEU A 52 34.41 -29.61 -6.89
N SER A 53 33.59 -29.55 -5.83
CA SER A 53 32.57 -28.52 -5.67
C SER A 53 33.16 -27.12 -5.45
N ALA A 54 34.30 -27.02 -4.76
CA ALA A 54 35.03 -25.75 -4.60
C ALA A 54 35.63 -25.27 -5.93
N LEU A 55 36.23 -26.19 -6.72
CA LEU A 55 36.75 -25.89 -8.05
C LEU A 55 35.64 -25.45 -9.03
N ASP A 56 34.48 -26.12 -9.00
CA ASP A 56 33.31 -25.71 -9.79
C ASP A 56 32.81 -24.31 -9.37
N GLY A 57 32.77 -24.03 -8.05
CA GLY A 57 32.46 -22.71 -7.50
C GLY A 57 33.37 -21.60 -8.03
N VAL A 58 34.68 -21.85 -8.14
CA VAL A 58 35.67 -20.92 -8.70
C VAL A 58 35.44 -20.67 -10.19
N VAL A 59 35.18 -21.73 -10.95
CA VAL A 59 34.92 -21.63 -12.40
C VAL A 59 33.63 -20.86 -12.70
N ARG A 60 32.57 -21.09 -11.93
CA ARG A 60 31.30 -20.35 -12.07
C ARG A 60 31.48 -18.86 -11.76
N THR A 61 32.21 -18.57 -10.69
CA THR A 61 32.50 -17.21 -10.22
C THR A 61 33.33 -16.46 -11.25
N SER A 62 34.38 -17.07 -11.82
CA SER A 62 35.21 -16.44 -12.83
C SER A 62 34.44 -16.12 -14.12
N ARG A 63 33.56 -17.02 -14.57
CA ARG A 63 32.65 -16.75 -15.70
C ARG A 63 31.71 -15.58 -15.42
N ALA A 64 31.14 -15.52 -14.22
CA ALA A 64 30.26 -14.43 -13.82
C ALA A 64 30.99 -13.08 -13.80
N ILE A 65 32.20 -13.03 -13.23
CA ILE A 65 33.05 -11.83 -13.23
C ILE A 65 33.36 -11.39 -14.66
N TYR A 66 33.77 -12.32 -15.52
CA TYR A 66 34.10 -12.03 -16.91
C TYR A 66 32.90 -11.45 -17.69
N VAL A 67 31.74 -12.12 -17.61
CA VAL A 67 30.53 -11.69 -18.32
C VAL A 67 30.05 -10.33 -17.81
N ILE A 68 29.98 -10.13 -16.49
CA ILE A 68 29.53 -8.87 -15.92
C ILE A 68 30.51 -7.74 -16.24
N SER A 69 31.82 -7.99 -16.18
CA SER A 69 32.83 -7.00 -16.59
C SER A 69 32.74 -6.65 -18.07
N SER A 70 32.48 -7.64 -18.93
CA SER A 70 32.25 -7.42 -20.36
C SER A 70 31.00 -6.57 -20.62
N ILE A 71 29.92 -6.79 -19.86
CA ILE A 71 28.71 -5.95 -19.93
C ILE A 71 29.01 -4.52 -19.48
N VAL A 72 29.66 -4.33 -18.33
CA VAL A 72 30.07 -3.00 -17.84
C VAL A 72 30.90 -2.27 -18.90
N PHE A 73 31.85 -2.97 -19.52
CA PHE A 73 32.67 -2.42 -20.60
C PHE A 73 31.84 -2.06 -21.84
N ASP A 74 30.93 -2.92 -22.31
CA ASP A 74 30.07 -2.65 -23.47
C ASP A 74 29.23 -1.38 -23.25
N TYR A 75 28.61 -1.23 -22.07
CA TYR A 75 27.88 0.00 -21.72
C TYR A 75 28.80 1.23 -21.73
N LYS A 76 29.94 1.19 -21.03
CA LYS A 76 30.85 2.34 -20.97
C LYS A 76 31.43 2.69 -22.35
N TYR A 77 31.74 1.70 -23.17
CA TYR A 77 32.31 1.87 -24.48
C TYR A 77 31.29 2.41 -25.49
N SER A 78 30.08 1.85 -25.53
CA SER A 78 29.02 2.28 -26.46
C SER A 78 28.57 3.73 -26.20
N PHE A 79 28.55 4.17 -24.93
CA PHE A 79 28.10 5.52 -24.58
C PHE A 79 29.23 6.56 -24.39
N ARG A 80 30.51 6.20 -24.61
CA ARG A 80 31.67 7.06 -24.27
C ARG A 80 31.70 8.43 -24.97
N TRP A 81 31.01 8.57 -26.10
CA TRP A 81 30.95 9.81 -26.90
C TRP A 81 29.52 10.33 -27.09
N LEU A 82 28.54 9.73 -26.39
CA LEU A 82 27.13 10.07 -26.55
C LEU A 82 26.67 10.85 -25.31
N PRO A 83 26.24 12.12 -25.44
CA PRO A 83 25.67 12.87 -24.34
C PRO A 83 24.45 12.15 -23.75
N PRO A 84 24.34 12.01 -22.41
CA PRO A 84 23.16 11.42 -21.79
C PRO A 84 21.88 12.11 -22.25
N GLY A 85 20.93 11.33 -22.78
CA GLY A 85 19.62 11.83 -23.21
C GLY A 85 19.53 12.30 -24.66
N SER A 86 20.62 12.30 -25.44
CA SER A 86 20.60 12.60 -26.88
C SER A 86 19.76 11.60 -27.67
N THR A 87 19.35 11.96 -28.88
CA THR A 87 18.61 11.08 -29.81
C THR A 87 19.38 9.80 -30.12
N GLU A 88 20.70 9.91 -30.31
CA GLU A 88 21.62 8.81 -30.61
C GLU A 88 21.87 7.94 -29.38
N TYR A 89 21.88 8.54 -28.18
CA TYR A 89 21.91 7.79 -26.92
C TYR A 89 20.65 6.93 -26.77
N ARG A 90 19.47 7.51 -27.00
CA ARG A 90 18.18 6.81 -26.89
C ARG A 90 18.02 5.71 -27.93
N SER A 91 18.55 5.87 -29.14
CA SER A 91 18.48 4.85 -30.18
C SER A 91 19.44 3.67 -29.93
N MET A 92 20.63 3.92 -29.37
CA MET A 92 21.62 2.87 -29.10
C MET A 92 21.33 2.06 -27.82
N LEU A 93 20.56 2.63 -26.89
CA LEU A 93 20.27 2.03 -25.59
C LEU A 93 19.60 0.63 -25.66
N PRO A 94 18.54 0.42 -26.46
CA PRO A 94 17.94 -0.91 -26.64
C PRO A 94 18.92 -1.96 -27.19
N GLU A 95 19.82 -1.57 -28.10
CA GLU A 95 20.80 -2.50 -28.68
C GLU A 95 21.81 -2.99 -27.63
N VAL A 96 22.31 -2.08 -26.79
CA VAL A 96 23.24 -2.40 -25.69
C VAL A 96 22.53 -3.29 -24.66
N HIS A 97 21.27 -2.97 -24.31
CA HIS A 97 20.45 -3.81 -23.43
C HIS A 97 20.29 -5.23 -23.98
N LEU A 98 19.99 -5.37 -25.27
CA LEU A 98 19.82 -6.68 -25.90
C LEU A 98 21.12 -7.51 -25.92
N ARG A 99 22.26 -6.90 -26.24
CA ARG A 99 23.56 -7.59 -26.19
C ARG A 99 23.91 -8.05 -24.78
N ALA A 100 23.69 -7.20 -23.78
CA ALA A 100 23.94 -7.53 -22.40
C ALA A 100 22.99 -8.63 -21.87
N ALA A 101 21.71 -8.55 -22.21
CA ALA A 101 20.71 -9.58 -21.89
C ALA A 101 21.09 -10.94 -22.46
N LYS A 102 21.56 -11.01 -23.71
CA LYS A 102 22.04 -12.26 -24.34
C LYS A 102 23.27 -12.84 -23.64
N ARG A 103 24.21 -12.00 -23.19
CA ARG A 103 25.38 -12.44 -22.42
C ARG A 103 24.96 -12.98 -21.04
N LEU A 104 24.02 -12.33 -20.36
CA LEU A 104 23.47 -12.83 -19.11
C LEU A 104 22.70 -14.14 -19.29
N LEU A 105 21.89 -14.28 -20.35
CA LEU A 105 21.21 -15.53 -20.66
C LEU A 105 22.22 -16.68 -20.80
N LYS A 106 23.29 -16.47 -21.57
CA LYS A 106 24.34 -17.48 -21.76
C LYS A 106 25.03 -17.84 -20.44
N LEU A 107 25.31 -16.85 -19.58
CA LEU A 107 25.85 -17.08 -18.25
C LEU A 107 24.89 -17.93 -17.41
N CYS A 108 23.60 -17.61 -17.42
CA CYS A 108 22.57 -18.34 -16.68
C CYS A 108 22.48 -19.79 -17.14
N GLU A 109 22.43 -20.04 -18.46
CA GLU A 109 22.41 -21.40 -19.02
C GLU A 109 23.66 -22.20 -18.69
N THR A 110 24.83 -21.54 -18.72
CA THR A 110 26.12 -22.21 -18.52
C THR A 110 26.39 -22.51 -17.04
N ASN A 111 26.02 -21.59 -16.13
CA ASN A 111 26.20 -21.81 -14.70
C ASN A 111 25.01 -22.54 -14.07
N GLY A 112 23.79 -22.51 -14.61
CA GLY A 112 22.67 -23.22 -14.00
C GLY A 112 22.29 -22.72 -12.59
N GLY A 113 21.43 -23.46 -11.90
CA GLY A 113 21.15 -23.27 -10.46
C GLY A 113 20.76 -21.84 -10.08
N PHE A 114 21.55 -21.23 -9.18
CA PHE A 114 21.40 -19.85 -8.71
C PHE A 114 21.23 -18.86 -9.87
N TYR A 115 22.02 -18.97 -10.93
CA TYR A 115 22.03 -18.01 -12.03
C TYR A 115 20.77 -18.12 -12.90
N VAL A 116 20.30 -19.34 -13.19
CA VAL A 116 19.00 -19.55 -13.85
C VAL A 116 17.88 -18.93 -13.03
N LYS A 117 17.91 -19.13 -11.70
CA LYS A 117 16.92 -18.55 -10.80
C LYS A 117 16.99 -17.02 -10.77
N ALA A 118 18.18 -16.44 -10.80
CA ALA A 118 18.39 -14.99 -10.89
C ALA A 118 17.83 -14.44 -12.22
N GLY A 119 18.07 -15.14 -13.33
CA GLY A 119 17.51 -14.79 -14.64
C GLY A 119 15.98 -14.84 -14.66
N GLN A 120 15.37 -15.89 -14.10
CA GLN A 120 13.91 -16.01 -13.94
C GLN A 120 13.35 -14.88 -13.06
N TYR A 121 14.06 -14.51 -11.99
CA TYR A 121 13.66 -13.41 -11.12
C TYR A 121 13.65 -12.09 -11.89
N VAL A 122 14.75 -11.78 -12.60
CA VAL A 122 14.87 -10.58 -13.43
C VAL A 122 13.81 -10.55 -14.54
N SER A 123 13.51 -11.67 -15.18
CA SER A 123 12.51 -11.73 -16.26
C SER A 123 11.08 -11.42 -15.79
N SER A 124 10.79 -11.64 -14.51
CA SER A 124 9.49 -11.38 -13.89
C SER A 124 9.29 -9.93 -13.41
N MET A 125 10.33 -9.07 -13.44
CA MET A 125 10.25 -7.72 -12.88
C MET A 125 9.77 -6.66 -13.89
N GLY A 126 8.79 -5.85 -13.49
CA GLY A 126 8.20 -4.80 -14.32
C GLY A 126 9.03 -3.52 -14.55
N HIS A 127 10.18 -3.38 -13.88
CA HIS A 127 11.03 -2.18 -13.94
C HIS A 127 12.38 -2.43 -14.59
N VAL A 128 12.57 -3.59 -15.21
CA VAL A 128 13.76 -3.96 -15.97
C VAL A 128 13.51 -3.65 -17.45
N PRO A 129 14.53 -3.21 -18.23
CA PRO A 129 14.35 -2.98 -19.65
C PRO A 129 13.82 -4.21 -20.38
N LYS A 130 12.93 -3.98 -21.36
CA LYS A 130 12.16 -5.03 -22.05
C LYS A 130 13.06 -6.09 -22.69
N GLU A 131 14.25 -5.71 -23.15
CA GLU A 131 15.22 -6.60 -23.77
C GLU A 131 15.76 -7.64 -22.79
N TYR A 132 15.98 -7.28 -21.52
CA TYR A 132 16.38 -8.23 -20.48
C TYR A 132 15.21 -9.14 -20.11
N SER A 133 14.02 -8.58 -19.90
CA SER A 133 12.86 -9.36 -19.47
C SER A 133 12.45 -10.39 -20.53
N SER A 134 12.41 -10.00 -21.81
CA SER A 134 12.06 -10.89 -22.93
C SER A 134 13.13 -11.93 -23.23
N THR A 135 14.41 -11.57 -23.14
CA THR A 135 15.50 -12.52 -23.42
C THR A 135 15.62 -13.58 -22.32
N LEU A 136 15.47 -13.19 -21.05
CA LEU A 136 15.62 -14.09 -19.92
C LEU A 136 14.35 -14.94 -19.65
N SER A 137 13.21 -14.64 -20.27
CA SER A 137 11.99 -15.45 -20.10
C SER A 137 12.16 -16.88 -20.62
N SER A 138 13.08 -17.13 -21.57
CA SER A 138 13.40 -18.49 -22.03
C SER A 138 13.95 -19.40 -20.94
N LEU A 139 14.49 -18.85 -19.84
CA LEU A 139 14.95 -19.61 -18.68
C LEU A 139 13.80 -20.21 -17.85
N GLN A 140 12.54 -19.91 -18.18
CA GLN A 140 11.35 -20.42 -17.48
C GLN A 140 10.95 -21.84 -17.95
N ASP A 141 11.52 -22.31 -19.06
CA ASP A 141 11.31 -23.67 -19.57
C ASP A 141 12.21 -24.71 -18.90
N GLN A 142 11.90 -26.01 -19.09
CA GLN A 142 12.51 -27.11 -18.32
C GLN A 142 14.05 -27.14 -18.40
N VAL A 143 14.67 -27.32 -17.23
CA VAL A 143 16.12 -27.41 -17.07
C VAL A 143 16.57 -28.87 -17.22
N LYS A 144 17.82 -29.10 -17.64
CA LYS A 144 18.40 -30.46 -17.69
C LYS A 144 18.35 -31.12 -16.30
N PRO A 145 17.84 -32.35 -16.17
CA PRO A 145 17.82 -33.06 -14.89
C PRO A 145 19.22 -33.38 -14.35
N CYS A 146 19.30 -33.50 -13.02
CA CYS A 146 20.45 -34.02 -12.30
C CYS A 146 20.52 -35.55 -12.40
N ASN A 147 21.72 -36.10 -12.21
CA ASN A 147 21.95 -37.54 -12.20
C ASN A 147 21.17 -38.21 -11.05
N ILE A 148 20.48 -39.30 -11.36
CA ILE A 148 19.67 -40.09 -10.42
C ILE A 148 20.42 -40.54 -9.17
N LYS A 149 21.72 -40.86 -9.28
CA LYS A 149 22.53 -41.28 -8.13
C LYS A 149 22.56 -40.21 -7.04
N GLY A 150 22.81 -38.95 -7.43
CA GLY A 150 22.81 -37.83 -6.50
C GLY A 150 21.44 -37.58 -5.86
N ILE A 151 20.35 -37.81 -6.59
CA ILE A 151 19.00 -37.68 -6.06
C ILE A 151 18.70 -38.77 -5.01
N LYS A 152 19.03 -40.03 -5.30
CA LYS A 152 18.87 -41.13 -4.33
C LYS A 152 19.73 -40.90 -3.09
N ASP A 153 20.93 -40.34 -3.24
CA ASP A 153 21.79 -39.97 -2.11
C ASP A 153 21.15 -38.88 -1.23
N VAL A 154 20.54 -37.85 -1.82
CA VAL A 154 19.83 -36.79 -1.07
C VAL A 154 18.61 -37.35 -0.34
N ILE A 155 17.82 -38.21 -0.99
CA ILE A 155 16.68 -38.90 -0.36
C ILE A 155 17.16 -39.72 0.84
N SER A 156 18.18 -40.56 0.65
CA SER A 156 18.68 -41.46 1.68
C SER A 156 19.28 -40.72 2.87
N LYS A 157 20.04 -39.65 2.62
CA LYS A 157 20.61 -38.79 3.67
C LYS A 157 19.53 -38.01 4.43
N SER A 158 18.49 -37.54 3.74
CA SER A 158 17.44 -36.71 4.35
C SER A 158 16.42 -37.52 5.14
N LEU A 159 16.02 -38.68 4.63
CA LEU A 159 14.98 -39.53 5.21
C LEU A 159 15.53 -40.72 6.01
N GLY A 160 16.85 -40.93 5.99
CA GLY A 160 17.54 -41.95 6.79
C GLY A 160 17.34 -43.39 6.30
N LYS A 161 16.71 -43.60 5.13
CA LYS A 161 16.43 -44.90 4.53
C LYS A 161 16.61 -44.86 3.02
N ASP A 162 16.94 -46.00 2.41
CA ASP A 162 17.04 -46.10 0.95
C ASP A 162 15.68 -45.94 0.26
N CYS A 163 15.69 -45.49 -1.00
CA CYS A 163 14.47 -45.32 -1.80
C CYS A 163 13.64 -46.60 -1.90
N LEU A 164 14.27 -47.77 -2.01
CA LEU A 164 13.59 -49.08 -2.09
C LEU A 164 12.87 -49.46 -0.78
N GLU A 165 13.30 -48.90 0.35
CA GLU A 165 12.63 -49.10 1.63
C GLU A 165 11.46 -48.14 1.85
N LEU A 166 11.54 -46.95 1.26
CA LEU A 166 10.56 -45.86 1.42
C LEU A 166 9.39 -46.00 0.43
N PHE A 167 9.65 -46.39 -0.81
CA PHE A 167 8.69 -46.42 -1.90
C PHE A 167 8.54 -47.84 -2.47
N LEU A 168 7.32 -48.23 -2.84
CA LEU A 168 7.03 -49.45 -3.59
C LEU A 168 7.62 -49.35 -5.01
N THR A 169 7.50 -48.19 -5.64
CA THR A 169 8.14 -47.85 -6.92
C THR A 169 8.69 -46.43 -6.88
N PHE A 170 9.79 -46.20 -7.57
CA PHE A 170 10.38 -44.87 -7.74
C PHE A 170 10.87 -44.74 -9.19
N ASP A 171 10.28 -43.83 -9.95
CA ASP A 171 10.64 -43.62 -11.35
C ASP A 171 11.96 -42.85 -11.42
N GLU A 172 13.02 -43.51 -11.94
CA GLU A 172 14.33 -42.88 -12.07
C GLU A 172 14.34 -41.69 -13.04
N LYS A 173 13.40 -41.68 -14.00
CA LYS A 173 13.19 -40.56 -14.90
C LYS A 173 12.31 -39.52 -14.21
N PRO A 174 12.77 -38.27 -14.03
CA PRO A 174 11.97 -37.25 -13.39
C PRO A 174 10.80 -36.80 -14.28
N VAL A 175 9.68 -36.49 -13.62
CA VAL A 175 8.47 -35.89 -14.22
C VAL A 175 8.75 -34.45 -14.65
N ALA A 176 9.52 -33.72 -13.84
CA ALA A 176 9.92 -32.35 -14.12
C ALA A 176 11.27 -32.03 -13.46
N ALA A 177 12.08 -31.22 -14.13
CA ALA A 177 13.31 -30.67 -13.57
C ALA A 177 13.24 -29.14 -13.58
N ALA A 178 13.52 -28.54 -12.42
CA ALA A 178 13.50 -27.10 -12.20
C ALA A 178 14.91 -26.59 -11.87
N SER A 179 15.03 -25.32 -11.45
CA SER A 179 16.33 -24.69 -11.21
C SER A 179 17.08 -25.21 -9.98
N ILE A 180 16.38 -25.71 -8.96
CA ILE A 180 16.98 -26.09 -7.66
C ILE A 180 16.65 -27.52 -7.23
N ALA A 181 15.74 -28.17 -7.95
CA ALA A 181 15.15 -29.46 -7.59
C ALA A 181 14.56 -30.14 -8.82
N GLN A 182 14.34 -31.45 -8.72
CA GLN A 182 13.56 -32.22 -9.68
C GLN A 182 12.48 -33.04 -8.97
N VAL A 183 11.43 -33.37 -9.70
CA VAL A 183 10.25 -34.10 -9.21
C VAL A 183 10.24 -35.47 -9.85
N HIS A 184 10.16 -36.51 -9.01
CA HIS A 184 9.99 -37.89 -9.42
C HIS A 184 8.58 -38.37 -9.10
N HIS A 185 8.11 -39.33 -9.88
CA HIS A 185 6.92 -40.08 -9.58
C HIS A 185 7.31 -41.34 -8.80
N GLY A 186 6.45 -41.77 -7.89
CA GLY A 186 6.61 -43.02 -7.17
C GLY A 186 5.32 -43.47 -6.52
N THR A 187 5.32 -44.66 -5.95
CA THR A 187 4.17 -45.24 -5.25
C THR A 187 4.57 -45.63 -3.84
N LEU A 188 3.76 -45.27 -2.84
CA LEU A 188 3.95 -45.67 -1.45
C LEU A 188 3.54 -47.14 -1.23
N LYS A 189 3.97 -47.74 -0.11
CA LYS A 189 3.62 -49.13 0.24
C LYS A 189 2.12 -49.38 0.42
N ASN A 190 1.33 -48.33 0.64
CA ASN A 190 -0.13 -48.37 0.69
C ASN A 190 -0.79 -48.13 -0.67
N ASN A 191 -0.04 -48.23 -1.77
CA ASN A 191 -0.46 -48.01 -3.16
C ASN A 191 -0.87 -46.57 -3.53
N GLN A 192 -0.56 -45.56 -2.70
CA GLN A 192 -0.79 -44.16 -3.05
C GLN A 192 0.31 -43.61 -3.98
N GLU A 193 -0.08 -42.99 -5.09
CA GLU A 193 0.86 -42.31 -6.00
C GLU A 193 1.35 -40.99 -5.38
N VAL A 194 2.65 -40.72 -5.48
CA VAL A 194 3.31 -39.53 -4.91
C VAL A 194 4.23 -38.82 -5.90
N ALA A 195 4.23 -37.50 -5.81
CA ALA A 195 5.24 -36.62 -6.39
C ALA A 195 6.33 -36.36 -5.34
N ILE A 196 7.56 -36.75 -5.64
CA ILE A 196 8.71 -36.66 -4.74
C ILE A 196 9.64 -35.59 -5.30
N LYS A 197 9.57 -34.39 -4.73
CA LYS A 197 10.39 -33.25 -5.13
C LYS A 197 11.66 -33.24 -4.29
N VAL A 198 12.81 -33.37 -4.95
CA VAL A 198 14.11 -33.51 -4.30
C VAL A 198 15.04 -32.39 -4.75
N GLN A 199 15.67 -31.72 -3.79
CA GLN A 199 16.69 -30.72 -4.07
C GLN A 199 17.92 -31.33 -4.74
N TYR A 200 18.60 -30.57 -5.59
CA TYR A 200 19.87 -31.02 -6.14
C TYR A 200 20.94 -31.16 -5.04
N PRO A 201 21.86 -32.12 -5.16
CA PRO A 201 22.97 -32.26 -4.21
C PRO A 201 23.74 -30.95 -4.04
N ASP A 202 24.06 -30.63 -2.78
CA ASP A 202 24.86 -29.46 -2.37
C ASP A 202 24.31 -28.09 -2.80
N VAL A 203 23.04 -28.01 -3.24
CA VAL A 203 22.46 -26.79 -3.81
C VAL A 203 22.53 -25.60 -2.83
N GLU A 204 22.29 -25.83 -1.54
CA GLU A 204 22.37 -24.77 -0.53
C GLU A 204 23.80 -24.24 -0.37
N GLN A 205 24.80 -25.12 -0.32
CA GLN A 205 26.20 -24.74 -0.18
C GLN A 205 26.70 -23.99 -1.42
N ARG A 206 26.37 -24.50 -2.61
CA ARG A 206 26.70 -23.85 -3.90
C ARG A 206 26.06 -22.47 -4.00
N MET A 207 24.81 -22.31 -3.56
CA MET A 207 24.13 -21.01 -3.54
C MET A 207 24.77 -20.01 -2.59
N LYS A 208 25.32 -20.43 -1.44
CA LYS A 208 26.06 -19.52 -0.53
C LYS A 208 27.31 -18.94 -1.21
N ILE A 209 28.04 -19.77 -1.96
CA ILE A 209 29.22 -19.34 -2.74
C ILE A 209 28.78 -18.39 -3.87
N ASP A 210 27.82 -18.80 -4.69
CA ASP A 210 27.32 -17.99 -5.82
C ASP A 210 26.74 -16.64 -5.34
N PHE A 211 26.04 -16.63 -4.20
CA PHE A 211 25.52 -15.40 -3.59
C PHE A 211 26.64 -14.45 -3.18
N THR A 212 27.70 -14.97 -2.57
CA THR A 212 28.86 -14.17 -2.14
C THR A 212 29.56 -13.53 -3.34
N ALA A 213 29.76 -14.31 -4.41
CA ALA A 213 30.30 -13.81 -5.67
C ALA A 213 29.41 -12.70 -6.27
N MET A 214 28.09 -12.89 -6.26
CA MET A 214 27.14 -11.90 -6.78
C MET A 214 27.03 -10.65 -5.92
N ALA A 215 27.21 -10.75 -4.60
CA ALA A 215 27.27 -9.59 -3.70
C ALA A 215 28.52 -8.73 -3.97
N PHE A 216 29.66 -9.37 -4.17
CA PHE A 216 30.88 -8.69 -4.58
C PHE A 216 30.71 -8.01 -5.95
N LEU A 217 30.13 -8.71 -6.93
CA LEU A 217 29.90 -8.17 -8.27
C LEU A 217 28.88 -7.04 -8.28
N SER A 218 27.80 -7.14 -7.50
CA SER A 218 26.82 -6.07 -7.31
C SER A 218 27.49 -4.78 -6.84
N LYS A 219 28.26 -4.88 -5.74
CA LYS A 219 29.02 -3.74 -5.20
C LYS A 219 30.03 -3.18 -6.20
N SER A 220 30.68 -4.05 -6.98
CA SER A 220 31.64 -3.64 -8.01
C SER A 220 30.96 -2.92 -9.17
N VAL A 221 29.78 -3.36 -9.62
CA VAL A 221 29.01 -2.71 -10.69
C VAL A 221 28.48 -1.35 -10.22
N SER A 222 28.03 -1.23 -8.97
CA SER A 222 27.59 0.04 -8.39
C SER A 222 28.69 1.12 -8.34
N LEU A 223 29.98 0.74 -8.37
CA LEU A 223 31.08 1.71 -8.55
C LEU A 223 31.11 2.34 -9.95
N PHE A 224 30.64 1.63 -10.98
CA PHE A 224 30.60 2.12 -12.36
C PHE A 224 29.25 2.73 -12.73
N PHE A 225 28.18 2.30 -12.07
CA PHE A 225 26.80 2.74 -12.29
C PHE A 225 26.14 3.08 -10.95
N PRO A 226 26.54 4.18 -10.29
CA PRO A 226 26.03 4.55 -8.96
C PRO A 226 24.53 4.87 -8.95
N GLU A 227 23.96 5.16 -10.12
CA GLU A 227 22.53 5.41 -10.30
C GLU A 227 21.66 4.15 -10.15
N PHE A 228 22.28 2.95 -10.15
CA PHE A 228 21.57 1.67 -10.04
C PHE A 228 21.93 0.95 -8.73
N THR A 229 20.91 0.69 -7.90
CA THR A 229 21.02 0.02 -6.60
C THR A 229 20.88 -1.50 -6.72
N PHE A 230 21.90 -2.19 -7.25
CA PHE A 230 21.87 -3.65 -7.41
C PHE A 230 21.86 -4.42 -6.08
N ASP A 231 22.30 -3.82 -4.98
CA ASP A 231 22.35 -4.47 -3.66
C ASP A 231 20.95 -4.77 -3.09
N GLN A 232 19.97 -3.90 -3.36
CA GLN A 232 18.57 -4.12 -2.96
C GLN A 232 17.95 -5.27 -3.76
N LEU A 233 18.27 -5.36 -5.06
CA LEU A 233 17.81 -6.45 -5.91
C LEU A 233 18.34 -7.79 -5.43
N LEU A 234 19.61 -7.83 -5.03
CA LEU A 234 20.29 -9.03 -4.58
C LEU A 234 19.80 -9.50 -3.19
N SER A 235 19.52 -8.57 -2.26
CA SER A 235 18.99 -8.93 -0.93
C SER A 235 17.58 -9.51 -1.02
N GLU A 236 16.73 -8.95 -1.87
CA GLU A 236 15.39 -9.48 -2.17
C GLU A 236 15.46 -10.86 -2.83
N PHE A 237 16.37 -11.03 -3.79
CA PHE A 237 16.62 -12.32 -4.41
C PHE A 237 17.08 -13.38 -3.40
N LYS A 238 17.98 -13.02 -2.47
CA LYS A 238 18.43 -13.90 -1.37
C LYS A 238 17.26 -14.39 -0.53
N ARG A 239 16.37 -13.48 -0.13
CA ARG A 239 15.18 -13.81 0.66
C ARG A 239 14.26 -14.74 -0.12
N SER A 240 14.09 -14.49 -1.42
CA SER A 240 13.25 -15.33 -2.28
C SER A 240 13.77 -16.76 -2.38
N ILE A 241 15.07 -16.93 -2.68
CA ILE A 241 15.69 -18.24 -2.91
C ILE A 241 15.88 -19.04 -1.62
N SER A 242 16.20 -18.38 -0.50
CA SER A 242 16.34 -19.03 0.81
C SER A 242 15.04 -19.72 1.23
N ALA A 243 13.91 -19.09 0.95
CA ALA A 243 12.60 -19.67 1.21
C ALA A 243 12.15 -20.71 0.16
N GLU A 244 12.82 -20.82 -1.00
CA GLU A 244 12.61 -21.94 -1.93
C GLU A 244 13.43 -23.18 -1.58
N LEU A 245 14.49 -23.03 -0.79
CA LEU A 245 15.30 -24.14 -0.26
C LEU A 245 14.70 -24.76 1.02
N ASP A 246 13.57 -24.24 1.50
CA ASP A 246 12.88 -24.80 2.67
C ASP A 246 11.57 -25.46 2.24
N PHE A 247 11.66 -26.76 1.96
CA PHE A 247 10.52 -27.57 1.55
C PHE A 247 9.51 -27.84 2.67
N ILE A 248 9.91 -27.70 3.95
CA ILE A 248 8.96 -27.73 5.06
C ILE A 248 8.03 -26.52 4.98
N GLN A 249 8.60 -25.33 4.74
CA GLN A 249 7.79 -24.13 4.57
C GLN A 249 6.89 -24.23 3.33
N GLU A 250 7.38 -24.83 2.23
CA GLU A 250 6.56 -25.10 1.04
C GLU A 250 5.37 -26.02 1.35
N GLY A 251 5.59 -27.11 2.10
CA GLY A 251 4.54 -28.02 2.56
C GLY A 251 3.50 -27.33 3.46
N LYS A 252 3.95 -26.55 4.46
CA LYS A 252 3.04 -25.82 5.39
C LYS A 252 2.16 -24.82 4.64
N ASN A 253 2.75 -24.13 3.66
CA ASN A 253 2.01 -23.22 2.81
C ASN A 253 0.97 -23.96 1.96
N SER A 254 1.26 -25.19 1.51
CA SER A 254 0.33 -26.01 0.74
C SER A 254 -0.86 -26.45 1.60
N GLU A 255 -0.63 -26.93 2.82
CA GLU A 255 -1.73 -27.31 3.74
C GLU A 255 -2.62 -26.13 4.12
N ARG A 256 -2.04 -24.96 4.38
CA ARG A 256 -2.83 -23.76 4.64
C ARG A 256 -3.75 -23.42 3.44
N THR A 257 -3.25 -23.58 2.23
CA THR A 257 -4.07 -23.40 1.01
C THR A 257 -5.15 -24.46 0.91
N ALA A 258 -4.84 -25.72 1.23
CA ALA A 258 -5.84 -26.79 1.25
C ALA A 258 -6.96 -26.50 2.25
N LEU A 259 -6.63 -25.92 3.41
CA LEU A 259 -7.62 -25.47 4.41
C LEU A 259 -8.47 -24.31 3.89
N ASN A 260 -7.85 -23.30 3.30
CA ASN A 260 -8.54 -22.15 2.73
C ASN A 260 -9.55 -22.58 1.65
N PHE A 261 -9.17 -23.55 0.81
CA PHE A 261 -10.01 -24.06 -0.27
C PHE A 261 -10.81 -25.32 0.06
N LYS A 262 -10.91 -25.71 1.34
CA LYS A 262 -11.61 -26.95 1.75
C LYS A 262 -13.07 -27.02 1.27
N LYS A 263 -13.73 -25.86 1.10
CA LYS A 263 -15.11 -25.75 0.61
C LYS A 263 -15.22 -25.60 -0.92
N ASN A 264 -14.10 -25.38 -1.62
CA ASN A 264 -14.08 -25.12 -3.06
C ASN A 264 -13.94 -26.45 -3.82
N LYS A 265 -14.93 -26.76 -4.67
CA LYS A 265 -14.97 -28.03 -5.42
C LYS A 265 -14.14 -28.02 -6.71
N PHE A 266 -13.64 -26.87 -7.13
CA PHE A 266 -12.88 -26.70 -8.38
C PHE A 266 -11.36 -26.70 -8.17
N ILE A 267 -10.91 -26.51 -6.93
CA ILE A 267 -9.48 -26.38 -6.63
C ILE A 267 -9.07 -27.57 -5.77
N ARG A 268 -8.04 -28.29 -6.22
CA ARG A 268 -7.46 -29.40 -5.48
C ARG A 268 -6.02 -29.09 -5.14
N ILE A 269 -5.71 -29.12 -3.86
CA ILE A 269 -4.35 -28.95 -3.36
C ILE A 269 -3.83 -30.34 -2.96
N PRO A 270 -2.64 -30.75 -3.43
CA PRO A 270 -2.11 -32.08 -3.13
C PRO A 270 -1.87 -32.25 -1.63
N HIS A 271 -2.23 -33.41 -1.10
CA HIS A 271 -1.92 -33.77 0.28
C HIS A 271 -0.40 -33.89 0.48
N VAL A 272 0.13 -33.37 1.60
CA VAL A 272 1.57 -33.46 1.95
C VAL A 272 1.79 -34.66 2.86
N TYR A 273 2.77 -35.51 2.52
CA TYR A 273 3.16 -36.65 3.36
C TYR A 273 4.32 -36.23 4.26
N TRP A 274 4.00 -35.78 5.48
CA TRP A 274 4.98 -35.21 6.41
C TRP A 274 6.07 -36.18 6.87
N ASP A 275 5.73 -37.46 7.03
CA ASP A 275 6.70 -38.52 7.40
C ASP A 275 7.78 -38.74 6.33
N LEU A 276 7.53 -38.26 5.10
CA LEU A 276 8.43 -38.34 3.95
C LEU A 276 8.86 -36.94 3.47
N THR A 277 8.66 -35.90 4.30
CA THR A 277 8.99 -34.52 3.96
C THR A 277 10.02 -33.97 4.95
N THR A 278 11.05 -33.34 4.40
CA THR A 278 12.14 -32.68 5.13
C THR A 278 12.44 -31.33 4.48
N ARG A 279 13.51 -30.65 4.90
CA ARG A 279 13.95 -29.42 4.24
C ARG A 279 14.41 -29.65 2.80
N GLN A 280 14.86 -30.87 2.44
CA GLN A 280 15.44 -31.19 1.12
C GLN A 280 14.56 -32.09 0.25
N VAL A 281 13.57 -32.78 0.83
CA VAL A 281 12.62 -33.66 0.14
C VAL A 281 11.20 -33.25 0.47
N LEU A 282 10.36 -33.00 -0.53
CA LEU A 282 8.92 -32.76 -0.36
C LEU A 282 8.15 -33.85 -1.06
N THR A 283 7.44 -34.67 -0.29
CA THR A 283 6.60 -35.74 -0.84
C THR A 283 5.13 -35.33 -0.71
N MET A 284 4.44 -35.28 -1.84
CA MET A 284 3.04 -34.86 -1.94
C MET A 284 2.25 -35.83 -2.82
N GLU A 285 0.93 -35.79 -2.73
CA GLU A 285 0.03 -36.56 -3.59
C GLU A 285 0.33 -36.32 -5.07
N PHE A 286 0.50 -37.41 -5.84
CA PHE A 286 0.70 -37.29 -7.27
C PHE A 286 -0.60 -36.87 -7.96
N CYS A 287 -0.47 -35.86 -8.80
CA CYS A 287 -1.59 -35.14 -9.35
C CYS A 287 -1.58 -35.19 -10.87
N ARG A 288 -2.41 -36.05 -11.46
CA ARG A 288 -2.57 -36.19 -12.93
C ARG A 288 -3.26 -34.99 -13.57
N GLY A 289 -2.71 -34.46 -14.67
CA GLY A 289 -3.28 -33.34 -15.45
C GLY A 289 -2.28 -32.78 -16.47
N GLN A 290 -2.71 -31.81 -17.27
CA GLN A 290 -1.84 -31.06 -18.20
C GLN A 290 -1.74 -29.58 -17.81
N LYS A 291 -0.73 -28.87 -18.31
CA LYS A 291 -0.52 -27.45 -17.99
C LYS A 291 -1.72 -26.59 -18.40
N VAL A 292 -2.04 -25.57 -17.61
CA VAL A 292 -3.19 -24.69 -17.83
C VAL A 292 -3.14 -23.87 -19.14
N ASN A 293 -1.98 -23.77 -19.78
CA ASN A 293 -1.81 -23.11 -21.07
C ASN A 293 -1.89 -24.07 -22.27
N ASP A 294 -2.13 -25.36 -22.05
CA ASP A 294 -2.31 -26.34 -23.13
C ASP A 294 -3.77 -26.31 -23.65
N LEU A 295 -4.02 -25.39 -24.58
CA LEU A 295 -5.34 -25.21 -25.20
C LEU A 295 -5.75 -26.42 -26.06
N GLU A 296 -4.79 -27.15 -26.64
CA GLU A 296 -5.10 -28.31 -27.48
C GLU A 296 -5.54 -29.49 -26.62
N PHE A 297 -4.85 -29.76 -25.49
CA PHE A 297 -5.33 -30.74 -24.52
C PHE A 297 -6.73 -30.42 -24.01
N MET A 298 -7.01 -29.14 -23.70
CA MET A 298 -8.33 -28.73 -23.20
C MET A 298 -9.43 -28.97 -24.24
N LYS A 299 -9.17 -28.67 -25.52
CA LYS A 299 -10.10 -28.99 -26.62
C LYS A 299 -10.37 -30.48 -26.72
N VAL A 300 -9.32 -31.30 -26.78
CA VAL A 300 -9.43 -32.77 -26.94
C VAL A 300 -10.12 -33.41 -25.75
N SER A 301 -9.91 -32.88 -24.54
CA SER A 301 -10.48 -33.41 -23.30
C SER A 301 -11.88 -32.86 -22.97
N GLY A 302 -12.45 -32.02 -23.84
CA GLY A 302 -13.76 -31.38 -23.62
C GLY A 302 -13.79 -30.36 -22.46
N VAL A 303 -12.63 -29.86 -22.05
CA VAL A 303 -12.48 -28.87 -20.98
C VAL A 303 -12.64 -27.48 -21.56
N ASN A 304 -13.61 -26.70 -21.08
CA ASN A 304 -13.83 -25.33 -21.55
C ASN A 304 -12.76 -24.36 -20.99
N PRO A 305 -11.90 -23.74 -21.84
CA PRO A 305 -10.83 -22.86 -21.38
C PRO A 305 -11.35 -21.61 -20.66
N THR A 306 -12.52 -21.08 -21.04
CA THR A 306 -13.14 -19.92 -20.38
C THR A 306 -13.54 -20.25 -18.95
N LYS A 307 -14.09 -21.44 -18.69
CA LYS A 307 -14.42 -21.89 -17.32
C LYS A 307 -13.17 -22.08 -16.47
N VAL A 308 -12.08 -22.58 -17.06
CA VAL A 308 -10.78 -22.70 -16.37
C VAL A 308 -10.22 -21.33 -16.03
N ALA A 309 -10.27 -20.37 -16.96
CA ALA A 309 -9.82 -19.00 -16.71
C ALA A 309 -10.66 -18.29 -15.64
N GLN A 310 -11.99 -18.49 -15.65
CA GLN A 310 -12.88 -17.96 -14.62
C GLN A 310 -12.54 -18.55 -13.24
N ALA A 311 -12.43 -19.87 -13.12
CA ALA A 311 -12.09 -20.53 -11.87
C ALA A 311 -10.70 -20.11 -11.35
N LEU A 312 -9.74 -19.84 -12.25
CA LEU A 312 -8.45 -19.25 -11.88
C LEU A 312 -8.59 -17.84 -11.30
N MET A 313 -9.34 -16.97 -11.97
CA MET A 313 -9.56 -15.61 -11.49
C MET A 313 -10.27 -15.59 -10.13
N GLU A 314 -11.29 -16.44 -9.96
CA GLU A 314 -12.01 -16.63 -8.71
C GLU A 314 -11.07 -17.15 -7.61
N ALA A 315 -10.22 -18.14 -7.90
CA ALA A 315 -9.22 -18.66 -6.96
C ALA A 315 -8.27 -17.56 -6.45
N PHE A 316 -7.71 -16.76 -7.37
CA PHE A 316 -6.82 -15.66 -7.02
C PHE A 316 -7.55 -14.54 -6.27
N ALA A 317 -8.79 -14.22 -6.66
CA ALA A 317 -9.61 -13.26 -5.96
C ALA A 317 -9.93 -13.74 -4.53
N GLU A 318 -10.29 -15.01 -4.35
CA GLU A 318 -10.57 -15.60 -3.03
C GLU A 318 -9.32 -15.56 -2.14
N MET A 319 -8.15 -15.94 -2.68
CA MET A 319 -6.88 -15.84 -1.97
C MET A 319 -6.55 -14.41 -1.51
N ILE A 320 -6.82 -13.41 -2.35
CA ILE A 320 -6.50 -12.00 -2.07
C ILE A 320 -7.53 -11.37 -1.12
N PHE A 321 -8.82 -11.49 -1.44
CA PHE A 321 -9.90 -10.73 -0.82
C PHE A 321 -10.61 -11.45 0.30
N VAL A 322 -10.61 -12.79 0.31
CA VAL A 322 -11.27 -13.59 1.36
C VAL A 322 -10.25 -14.06 2.38
N HIS A 323 -9.17 -14.69 1.92
CA HIS A 323 -8.21 -15.37 2.81
C HIS A 323 -7.05 -14.49 3.27
N GLY A 324 -6.79 -13.36 2.59
CA GLY A 324 -5.63 -12.50 2.86
C GLY A 324 -4.28 -13.23 2.71
N PHE A 325 -4.25 -14.33 1.96
CA PHE A 325 -3.14 -15.25 1.82
C PHE A 325 -3.10 -15.79 0.38
N VAL A 326 -2.08 -15.39 -0.36
CA VAL A 326 -1.92 -15.78 -1.76
C VAL A 326 -0.91 -16.89 -1.87
N HIS A 327 -1.38 -18.11 -2.13
CA HIS A 327 -0.54 -19.24 -2.49
C HIS A 327 -0.35 -19.30 -4.00
N GLY A 328 0.80 -18.85 -4.49
CA GLY A 328 1.12 -19.05 -5.90
C GLY A 328 2.03 -18.03 -6.55
N ASP A 329 2.88 -18.57 -7.43
CA ASP A 329 3.39 -17.95 -8.64
C ASP A 329 2.45 -18.38 -9.80
N PRO A 330 1.71 -17.45 -10.46
CA PRO A 330 0.70 -17.77 -11.48
C PRO A 330 1.29 -18.36 -12.78
N HIS A 331 2.58 -18.71 -12.78
CA HIS A 331 3.25 -19.37 -13.89
C HIS A 331 2.48 -20.63 -14.34
N PRO A 332 2.21 -20.79 -15.66
CA PRO A 332 1.42 -21.92 -16.16
C PRO A 332 1.98 -23.31 -15.84
N GLY A 333 3.29 -23.42 -15.60
CA GLY A 333 3.94 -24.66 -15.18
C GLY A 333 3.57 -25.14 -13.77
N ASN A 334 3.00 -24.27 -12.95
CA ASN A 334 2.56 -24.56 -11.59
C ASN A 334 1.06 -24.85 -11.51
N ILE A 335 0.36 -24.88 -12.64
CA ILE A 335 -1.08 -25.03 -12.69
C ILE A 335 -1.44 -26.17 -13.64
N LEU A 336 -2.03 -27.23 -13.07
CA LEU A 336 -2.53 -28.35 -13.86
C LEU A 336 -4.05 -28.33 -13.97
N VAL A 337 -4.54 -28.72 -15.14
CA VAL A 337 -5.94 -28.94 -15.49
C VAL A 337 -6.15 -30.43 -15.72
N SER A 338 -7.17 -30.99 -15.07
CA SER A 338 -7.52 -32.41 -15.19
C SER A 338 -9.02 -32.63 -15.41
N PRO A 339 -9.41 -33.52 -16.34
CA PRO A 339 -10.78 -33.95 -16.55
C PRO A 339 -11.12 -35.18 -15.68
N GLU A 340 -11.15 -35.07 -14.35
CA GLU A 340 -11.60 -36.19 -13.49
C GLU A 340 -13.13 -36.13 -13.26
N ARG A 341 -13.82 -37.26 -13.46
CA ARG A 341 -15.26 -37.42 -13.20
C ARG A 341 -15.51 -37.82 -11.75
N ASN A 342 -16.40 -37.10 -11.07
CA ASN A 342 -17.13 -37.62 -9.91
C ASN A 342 -18.62 -37.25 -10.06
N ASN A 343 -19.51 -38.26 -10.01
CA ASN A 343 -20.97 -38.14 -9.96
C ASN A 343 -21.63 -37.13 -10.94
N GLY A 344 -21.50 -37.37 -12.25
CA GLY A 344 -22.43 -36.81 -13.24
C GLY A 344 -22.17 -35.40 -13.77
N PHE A 345 -21.10 -34.71 -13.34
CA PHE A 345 -20.71 -33.40 -13.90
C PHE A 345 -19.22 -33.37 -14.27
N HIS A 346 -18.90 -32.77 -15.43
CA HIS A 346 -17.52 -32.49 -15.84
C HIS A 346 -16.95 -31.35 -14.98
N TRP A 347 -16.08 -31.66 -14.02
CA TRP A 347 -15.40 -30.65 -13.21
C TRP A 347 -13.95 -30.49 -13.67
N ASN A 348 -13.54 -29.25 -13.87
CA ASN A 348 -12.16 -28.88 -14.17
C ASN A 348 -11.45 -28.62 -12.84
N TYR A 349 -10.39 -29.37 -12.52
CA TYR A 349 -9.56 -29.06 -11.36
C TYR A 349 -8.42 -28.11 -11.72
N LEU A 350 -8.20 -27.09 -10.89
CA LEU A 350 -7.00 -26.27 -10.89
C LEU A 350 -6.11 -26.69 -9.72
N ARG A 351 -4.84 -26.99 -10.01
CA ARG A 351 -3.87 -27.38 -8.98
C ARG A 351 -2.77 -26.34 -8.88
N LEU A 352 -2.62 -25.70 -7.72
CA LEU A 352 -1.58 -24.69 -7.51
C LEU A 352 -0.34 -25.32 -6.89
N PHE A 353 0.80 -25.20 -7.56
CA PHE A 353 2.10 -25.57 -7.01
C PHE A 353 2.87 -24.29 -6.66
N ARG A 354 3.30 -24.19 -5.40
CA ARG A 354 4.38 -23.32 -4.88
C ARG A 354 3.96 -22.03 -4.16
N LYS A 355 4.66 -21.83 -3.02
CA LYS A 355 4.89 -20.65 -2.15
C LYS A 355 3.76 -19.63 -1.99
N SER A 356 3.46 -19.33 -0.73
CA SER A 356 2.54 -18.26 -0.38
C SER A 356 3.21 -16.93 -0.02
N LYS A 357 2.53 -15.82 -0.32
CA LYS A 357 2.80 -14.47 0.17
C LYS A 357 1.57 -13.97 0.95
N THR A 358 1.78 -13.41 2.14
CA THR A 358 0.78 -12.54 2.78
C THR A 358 0.82 -11.22 2.04
N LEU A 359 -0.28 -10.83 1.38
CA LEU A 359 -0.36 -9.56 0.64
C LEU A 359 -0.95 -8.48 1.54
N ALA A 360 -0.24 -7.37 1.71
CA ALA A 360 -0.86 -6.08 2.01
C ALA A 360 -1.19 -5.44 0.66
N VAL A 361 -2.47 -5.40 0.28
CA VAL A 361 -2.89 -4.84 -1.01
C VAL A 361 -2.68 -3.32 -0.99
N ARG A 362 -1.77 -2.83 -1.83
CA ARG A 362 -1.61 -1.39 -2.13
C ARG A 362 -1.77 -1.21 -3.64
N LEU A 363 -2.90 -0.63 -4.05
CA LEU A 363 -3.17 -0.30 -5.46
C LEU A 363 -2.20 0.82 -5.90
N GLN A 364 -1.27 0.51 -6.79
CA GLN A 364 -0.49 1.51 -7.52
C GLN A 364 -0.85 1.45 -9.00
N THR A 365 -1.40 2.54 -9.52
CA THR A 365 -1.61 2.78 -10.95
C THR A 365 -0.29 3.24 -11.58
N ARG A 366 0.25 2.50 -12.56
CA ARG A 366 1.35 2.99 -13.41
C ARG A 366 0.80 3.38 -14.79
N LYS A 367 1.00 4.65 -15.17
CA LYS A 367 0.85 5.15 -16.56
C LYS A 367 2.01 4.62 -17.41
N THR A 368 1.72 4.05 -18.57
CA THR A 368 2.68 3.90 -19.67
C THR A 368 2.40 4.95 -20.73
N GLU A 369 3.29 5.94 -20.88
CA GLU A 369 3.34 6.84 -22.03
C GLU A 369 4.29 6.27 -23.10
N GLY A 370 3.92 6.38 -24.39
CA GLY A 370 4.84 6.11 -25.51
C GLY A 370 4.22 5.75 -26.86
N ILE A 371 3.68 6.76 -27.56
CA ILE A 371 3.83 7.12 -29.00
C ILE A 371 4.13 6.00 -30.04
N GLY A 372 3.28 5.91 -31.08
CA GLY A 372 3.69 5.51 -32.45
C GLY A 372 2.78 4.51 -33.18
N ARG A 373 2.07 4.98 -34.23
CA ARG A 373 1.17 4.21 -35.12
C ARG A 373 1.90 3.09 -35.91
N LYS A 374 1.33 1.87 -35.94
CA LYS A 374 0.96 1.12 -37.17
C LYS A 374 0.24 -0.22 -36.88
N SER A 375 -0.75 -0.47 -37.75
CA SER A 375 -1.50 -1.71 -38.08
C SER A 375 -2.42 -2.40 -37.05
N GLN A 376 -3.68 -2.56 -37.48
CA GLN A 376 -4.71 -3.44 -36.95
C GLN A 376 -4.23 -4.88 -36.76
N GLN A 377 -4.37 -5.42 -35.54
CA GLN A 377 -4.85 -6.78 -35.26
C GLN A 377 -4.97 -6.98 -33.73
N GLU A 378 -6.15 -7.45 -33.32
CA GLU A 378 -6.48 -8.06 -32.01
C GLU A 378 -5.80 -7.50 -30.74
N LYS A 379 -6.45 -6.57 -30.03
CA LYS A 379 -6.06 -6.24 -28.65
C LYS A 379 -6.77 -7.16 -27.65
N LYS A 380 -6.11 -8.28 -27.33
CA LYS A 380 -6.43 -9.14 -26.17
C LYS A 380 -6.20 -8.36 -24.87
N MET A 381 -7.21 -8.33 -24.01
CA MET A 381 -7.14 -7.76 -22.67
C MET A 381 -6.16 -8.58 -21.83
N THR A 382 -4.97 -8.03 -21.57
CA THR A 382 -3.93 -8.68 -20.75
C THR A 382 -4.03 -8.12 -19.33
N LEU A 383 -4.60 -8.90 -18.41
CA LEU A 383 -4.57 -8.59 -16.98
C LEU A 383 -3.16 -8.92 -16.45
N VAL A 384 -2.30 -7.91 -16.31
CA VAL A 384 -0.97 -8.08 -15.69
C VAL A 384 -1.12 -7.90 -14.18
N LEU A 385 -1.29 -9.01 -13.46
CA LEU A 385 -1.13 -9.07 -12.00
C LEU A 385 0.37 -9.03 -11.66
N GLN A 386 0.92 -7.85 -11.38
CA GLN A 386 2.25 -7.73 -10.80
C GLN A 386 2.18 -7.95 -9.28
N LEU A 387 2.63 -9.14 -8.83
CA LEU A 387 2.81 -9.48 -7.42
C LEU A 387 4.07 -8.79 -6.85
N LEU A 388 3.97 -7.51 -6.48
CA LEU A 388 5.06 -6.79 -5.82
C LEU A 388 5.29 -7.32 -4.39
N PRO A 389 6.54 -7.64 -3.98
CA PRO A 389 6.88 -7.73 -2.56
C PRO A 389 6.69 -6.37 -1.89
N SER A 390 6.27 -6.36 -0.63
CA SER A 390 6.21 -5.15 0.19
C SER A 390 7.60 -4.54 0.37
N THR A 391 7.79 -3.31 -0.13
CA THR A 391 8.92 -2.44 0.21
C THR A 391 8.44 -1.05 0.64
N PRO A 392 9.16 -0.36 1.55
CA PRO A 392 8.88 1.04 1.90
C PRO A 392 9.20 1.98 0.74
N LEU A 393 8.39 3.03 0.56
CA LEU A 393 8.67 4.10 -0.38
C LEU A 393 9.84 4.98 0.10
N SER A 394 10.77 5.29 -0.80
CA SER A 394 11.30 6.66 -0.91
C SER A 394 11.61 6.98 -2.37
N SER A 395 11.04 8.08 -2.82
CA SER A 395 10.95 8.58 -4.19
C SER A 395 12.20 9.36 -4.64
N THR A 396 12.63 9.07 -5.88
CA THR A 396 13.16 9.95 -6.95
C THR A 396 14.02 11.17 -6.61
N SER A 397 15.17 11.31 -7.29
CA SER A 397 15.36 12.34 -8.34
C SER A 397 16.78 12.34 -8.94
N ALA A 398 16.85 12.51 -10.26
CA ALA A 398 18.05 12.89 -10.99
C ALA A 398 18.28 14.42 -10.94
N LEU A 399 19.56 14.82 -10.88
CA LEU A 399 20.28 15.88 -11.62
C LEU A 399 19.60 17.28 -11.72
N VAL A 400 20.24 18.43 -11.43
CA VAL A 400 21.62 18.85 -11.74
C VAL A 400 21.94 20.23 -11.13
N GLN A 401 23.23 20.44 -10.86
CA GLN A 401 24.10 21.65 -10.78
C GLN A 401 23.58 22.92 -10.06
N ASP A 402 24.23 23.42 -9.01
CA ASP A 402 25.64 23.77 -8.76
C ASP A 402 26.05 25.12 -9.36
N GLY A 403 26.58 25.98 -8.48
CA GLY A 403 26.96 27.34 -8.76
C GLY A 403 27.33 28.09 -7.49
N GLY A 404 28.64 28.16 -7.22
CA GLY A 404 29.23 29.39 -6.66
C GLY A 404 29.71 29.38 -5.21
N PHE A 405 31.01 29.10 -5.06
CA PHE A 405 32.00 29.93 -4.35
C PHE A 405 32.00 30.08 -2.81
N SER A 406 33.13 29.62 -2.28
CA SER A 406 34.06 30.28 -1.34
C SER A 406 33.88 30.14 0.17
N ASN A 407 34.87 29.42 0.71
CA ASN A 407 35.38 29.47 2.07
C ASN A 407 35.47 30.89 2.66
N ARG A 408 35.08 31.03 3.93
CA ARG A 408 35.89 31.72 4.95
C ARG A 408 35.46 31.26 6.35
N LEU A 409 36.36 30.53 7.00
CA LEU A 409 36.37 30.31 8.45
C LEU A 409 36.56 31.64 9.18
N MET A 410 35.77 31.87 10.22
CA MET A 410 36.25 32.60 11.41
C MET A 410 35.72 31.93 12.68
N LYS A 411 36.69 31.56 13.53
CA LYS A 411 36.51 31.05 14.89
C LYS A 411 36.00 32.18 15.80
N TYR A 412 35.12 31.85 16.74
CA TYR A 412 35.15 32.45 18.06
C TYR A 412 34.87 31.39 19.14
N HIS A 413 35.77 31.34 20.12
CA HIS A 413 35.60 30.65 21.39
C HIS A 413 34.80 31.53 22.35
N LEU A 414 33.91 30.93 23.14
CA LEU A 414 33.64 31.38 24.50
C LEU A 414 33.08 30.23 25.34
N THR A 415 33.88 29.87 26.34
CA THR A 415 33.67 28.90 27.40
C THR A 415 32.85 29.54 28.52
N ARG A 416 31.83 28.85 29.05
CA ARG A 416 31.58 28.80 30.51
C ARG A 416 30.66 27.64 30.91
N ARG A 417 31.10 26.97 31.98
CA ARG A 417 30.60 25.75 32.63
C ARG A 417 29.26 25.95 33.33
N PHE A 418 28.43 24.91 33.35
CA PHE A 418 27.69 24.48 34.55
C PHE A 418 27.58 22.94 34.56
N GLU A 419 27.60 22.39 35.77
CA GLU A 419 27.92 21.02 36.12
C GLU A 419 26.73 20.03 35.98
N ASN A 420 27.10 18.84 35.50
CA ASN A 420 26.52 17.49 35.63
C ASN A 420 25.15 17.30 36.31
N VAL A 421 24.19 16.77 35.52
CA VAL A 421 23.36 15.62 35.93
C VAL A 421 23.42 14.59 34.79
N ILE A 422 24.02 13.44 35.08
CA ILE A 422 24.23 12.33 34.16
C ILE A 422 22.88 11.63 33.91
N LYS A 423 22.29 11.82 32.73
CA LYS A 423 21.32 10.87 32.16
C LYS A 423 22.07 9.98 31.17
N CYS A 424 22.09 8.69 31.46
CA CYS A 424 22.64 7.66 30.60
C CYS A 424 21.80 7.55 29.31
N ALA A 425 22.09 8.40 28.33
CA ALA A 425 21.64 8.21 26.97
C ALA A 425 22.66 7.31 26.28
N VAL A 426 22.21 6.13 25.84
CA VAL A 426 22.96 5.30 24.89
C VAL A 426 23.24 6.18 23.67
N SER A 427 24.48 6.65 23.53
CA SER A 427 24.88 7.40 22.35
C SER A 427 24.87 6.43 21.17
N THR A 428 23.88 6.57 20.29
CA THR A 428 23.95 6.00 18.96
C THR A 428 25.21 6.55 18.30
N ALA A 429 26.05 5.64 17.80
CA ALA A 429 27.28 5.97 17.11
C ALA A 429 27.02 7.06 16.06
N ALA A 430 27.91 8.06 16.01
CA ALA A 430 27.85 9.16 15.07
C ALA A 430 27.69 8.61 13.65
N GLU A 431 26.49 8.80 13.07
CA GLU A 431 26.23 8.50 11.67
C GLU A 431 27.16 9.37 10.82
N THR A 432 28.02 8.72 10.04
CA THR A 432 28.80 9.32 8.98
C THR A 432 27.89 10.18 8.10
N GLY A 433 28.12 11.48 8.07
CA GLY A 433 27.20 12.51 7.57
C GLY A 433 26.45 12.11 6.31
N ALA A 434 25.18 11.74 6.48
CA ALA A 434 24.27 11.48 5.38
C ALA A 434 24.16 12.75 4.52
N TYR A 435 24.14 12.58 3.20
CA TYR A 435 23.90 13.68 2.27
C TYR A 435 22.55 14.34 2.59
N THR A 436 22.54 15.66 2.81
CA THR A 436 21.33 16.47 2.97
C THR A 436 21.17 17.40 1.77
N THR A 437 19.95 17.63 1.32
CA THR A 437 19.68 18.68 0.32
C THR A 437 19.91 20.07 0.92
N LYS A 438 20.00 21.11 0.07
CA LYS A 438 20.00 22.51 0.51
C LYS A 438 18.60 23.14 0.59
N VAL A 439 17.55 22.34 0.37
CA VAL A 439 16.17 22.82 0.43
C VAL A 439 15.78 22.95 1.90
N SER A 440 15.54 24.18 2.34
CA SER A 440 15.06 24.42 3.71
C SER A 440 13.70 23.75 3.90
N ARG A 441 13.53 23.04 5.01
CA ARG A 441 12.23 22.47 5.39
C ARG A 441 11.22 23.61 5.47
N ASN A 442 10.03 23.40 4.92
CA ASN A 442 8.92 24.35 5.07
C ASN A 442 8.68 24.61 6.57
N THR A 443 8.84 25.87 6.99
CA THR A 443 8.74 26.29 8.39
C THR A 443 7.36 26.01 8.97
N ASN A 444 6.30 26.09 8.15
CA ASN A 444 4.94 25.75 8.55
C ASN A 444 4.80 24.26 8.91
N MET A 445 5.46 23.36 8.16
CA MET A 445 5.51 21.93 8.49
C MET A 445 6.29 21.64 9.79
N ALA A 446 7.15 22.55 10.24
CA ALA A 446 7.86 22.43 11.51
C ALA A 446 7.03 22.93 12.70
N LYS A 447 5.95 23.71 12.47
CA LYS A 447 5.05 24.19 13.53
C LYS A 447 4.18 23.07 14.10
N LEU A 448 3.86 22.05 13.30
CA LEU A 448 3.02 20.93 13.70
C LEU A 448 3.64 20.17 14.89
N GLN A 449 2.95 20.18 16.04
CA GLN A 449 3.48 19.69 17.32
C GLN A 449 3.56 18.15 17.41
N ALA A 450 2.65 17.43 16.76
CA ALA A 450 2.58 15.97 16.76
C ALA A 450 2.13 15.44 15.39
N GLY A 451 2.20 14.12 15.21
CA GLY A 451 1.54 13.46 14.09
C GLY A 451 0.03 13.69 14.15
N TYR A 452 -0.61 13.75 12.99
CA TYR A 452 -2.07 13.88 12.88
C TYR A 452 -2.79 12.83 13.76
N LEU A 453 -3.91 13.23 14.39
CA LEU A 453 -4.62 12.45 15.42
C LEU A 453 -4.86 10.98 15.03
N PHE A 454 -5.41 10.74 13.84
CA PHE A 454 -5.81 9.39 13.44
C PHE A 454 -4.63 8.45 13.16
N PRO A 455 -3.52 8.89 12.53
CA PRO A 455 -2.27 8.14 12.50
C PRO A 455 -1.72 7.75 13.88
N GLU A 456 -1.85 8.63 14.88
CA GLU A 456 -1.43 8.35 16.25
C GLU A 456 -2.27 7.21 16.87
N ILE A 457 -3.60 7.28 16.71
CA ILE A 457 -4.51 6.22 17.15
C ILE A 457 -4.21 4.89 16.44
N ALA A 458 -3.95 4.92 15.12
CA ALA A 458 -3.58 3.74 14.36
C ALA A 458 -2.25 3.13 14.86
N ARG A 459 -1.26 3.95 15.18
CA ARG A 459 0.03 3.51 15.74
C ARG A 459 -0.17 2.82 17.09
N ARG A 460 -1.00 3.37 17.98
CA ARG A 460 -1.31 2.75 19.28
C ARG A 460 -2.09 1.44 19.13
N ARG A 461 -3.04 1.38 18.20
CA ARG A 461 -3.73 0.12 17.83
C ARG A 461 -2.74 -0.95 17.36
N VAL A 462 -1.82 -0.61 16.47
CA VAL A 462 -0.80 -1.56 15.96
C VAL A 462 0.12 -2.04 17.09
N ALA A 463 0.55 -1.14 17.96
CA ALA A 463 1.34 -1.51 19.15
C ALA A 463 0.55 -2.45 20.08
N HIS A 464 -0.74 -2.17 20.29
CA HIS A 464 -1.64 -3.00 21.10
C HIS A 464 -1.84 -4.40 20.51
N THR A 465 -2.12 -4.51 19.21
CA THR A 465 -2.22 -5.81 18.53
C THR A 465 -0.90 -6.57 18.54
N SER A 466 0.25 -5.87 18.54
CA SER A 466 1.55 -6.52 18.67
C SER A 466 1.80 -7.05 20.09
N LYS A 467 1.30 -6.33 21.10
CA LYS A 467 1.37 -6.73 22.52
C LYS A 467 0.39 -7.86 22.85
N TYR A 468 -0.79 -7.87 22.23
CA TYR A 468 -1.84 -8.87 22.40
C TYR A 468 -2.29 -9.42 21.04
N PRO A 469 -1.54 -10.37 20.44
CA PRO A 469 -1.82 -10.89 19.09
C PRO A 469 -3.19 -11.56 18.93
N ASP A 470 -3.70 -12.16 20.00
CA ASP A 470 -4.98 -12.89 20.00
C ASP A 470 -6.18 -12.00 20.40
N ALA A 471 -5.94 -10.73 20.75
CA ALA A 471 -7.00 -9.82 21.16
C ALA A 471 -7.95 -9.52 19.99
N GLN A 472 -9.24 -9.73 20.23
CA GLN A 472 -10.31 -9.33 19.31
C GLN A 472 -10.55 -7.82 19.43
N VAL A 473 -9.71 -7.04 18.74
CA VAL A 473 -9.76 -5.57 18.76
C VAL A 473 -10.96 -5.06 17.96
N ILE A 474 -11.83 -4.29 18.61
CA ILE A 474 -12.96 -3.60 17.96
C ILE A 474 -12.60 -2.12 17.86
N SER A 475 -12.78 -1.53 16.67
CA SER A 475 -12.37 -0.15 16.41
C SER A 475 -13.56 0.79 16.30
N LEU A 476 -13.83 1.54 17.37
CA LEU A 476 -14.82 2.63 17.44
C LEU A 476 -14.12 4.01 17.51
N GLY A 477 -12.90 4.09 16.98
CA GLY A 477 -12.05 5.28 16.98
C GLY A 477 -12.32 6.16 15.77
N ILE A 478 -11.51 6.00 14.71
CA ILE A 478 -11.71 6.68 13.42
C ILE A 478 -13.13 6.40 12.94
N GLY A 479 -13.86 7.44 12.52
CA GLY A 479 -15.21 7.27 12.00
C GLY A 479 -15.21 6.66 10.60
N ASP A 480 -14.72 5.44 10.42
CA ASP A 480 -14.70 4.73 9.14
C ASP A 480 -15.92 3.80 9.04
N THR A 481 -16.67 3.88 7.95
CA THR A 481 -17.90 3.09 7.74
C THR A 481 -17.57 1.62 7.51
N THR A 482 -18.40 0.71 8.03
CA THR A 482 -18.14 -0.74 8.02
C THR A 482 -19.08 -1.56 7.14
N GLU A 483 -20.31 -1.10 6.97
CA GLU A 483 -21.31 -1.78 6.15
C GLU A 483 -20.98 -1.65 4.65
N PRO A 484 -21.28 -2.68 3.85
CA PRO A 484 -21.10 -2.64 2.41
C PRO A 484 -21.85 -1.49 1.74
N ILE A 485 -21.29 -0.98 0.65
CA ILE A 485 -21.98 -0.02 -0.21
C ILE A 485 -23.18 -0.75 -0.87
N PRO A 486 -24.39 -0.15 -0.89
CA PRO A 486 -25.56 -0.77 -1.52
C PRO A 486 -25.35 -1.16 -2.98
N GLU A 487 -25.91 -2.31 -3.38
CA GLU A 487 -25.68 -2.91 -4.70
C GLU A 487 -26.11 -2.02 -5.87
N VAL A 488 -27.18 -1.24 -5.70
CA VAL A 488 -27.65 -0.28 -6.72
C VAL A 488 -26.56 0.75 -7.08
N ILE A 489 -25.71 1.11 -6.11
CA ILE A 489 -24.61 2.07 -6.28
C ILE A 489 -23.37 1.36 -6.86
N THR A 490 -22.98 0.21 -6.32
CA THR A 490 -21.80 -0.53 -6.81
C THR A 490 -22.00 -1.05 -8.23
N SER A 491 -23.22 -1.45 -8.59
CA SER A 491 -23.58 -1.88 -9.95
C SER A 491 -23.44 -0.73 -10.96
N ALA A 492 -23.80 0.50 -10.58
CA ALA A 492 -23.59 1.67 -11.43
C ALA A 492 -22.09 1.95 -11.64
N MET A 493 -21.28 1.84 -10.59
CA MET A 493 -19.83 1.96 -10.70
C MET A 493 -19.22 0.86 -11.59
N ALA A 494 -19.64 -0.39 -11.41
CA ALA A 494 -19.17 -1.52 -12.23
C ALA A 494 -19.57 -1.35 -13.70
N LYS A 495 -20.82 -0.95 -13.96
CA LYS A 495 -21.30 -0.62 -15.31
C LYS A 495 -20.46 0.49 -15.94
N ARG A 496 -20.13 1.54 -15.18
CA ARG A 496 -19.27 2.62 -15.68
C ARG A 496 -17.86 2.12 -15.99
N ALA A 497 -17.28 1.27 -15.15
CA ALA A 497 -15.97 0.68 -15.38
C ALA A 497 -15.95 -0.18 -16.67
N LEU A 498 -16.97 -1.01 -16.89
CA LEU A 498 -17.12 -1.81 -18.11
C LEU A 498 -17.31 -0.93 -19.35
N ALA A 499 -18.10 0.15 -19.25
CA ALA A 499 -18.31 1.08 -20.35
C ALA A 499 -17.01 1.75 -20.83
N LEU A 500 -16.04 1.96 -19.94
CA LEU A 500 -14.71 2.50 -20.33
C LEU A 500 -13.89 1.53 -21.20
N SER A 501 -14.33 0.29 -21.40
CA SER A 501 -13.71 -0.68 -22.31
C SER A 501 -14.31 -0.68 -23.73
N THR A 502 -15.37 0.10 -23.99
CA THR A 502 -15.98 0.24 -25.32
C THR A 502 -15.67 1.60 -25.94
N VAL A 503 -15.78 1.71 -27.27
CA VAL A 503 -15.50 2.97 -27.98
C VAL A 503 -16.54 4.04 -27.61
N GLU A 504 -17.80 3.64 -27.49
CA GLU A 504 -18.94 4.53 -27.22
C GLU A 504 -19.00 4.95 -25.74
N GLY A 505 -18.60 4.07 -24.83
CA GLY A 505 -18.66 4.30 -23.39
C GLY A 505 -17.41 4.95 -22.82
N TYR A 506 -16.29 4.94 -23.54
CA TYR A 506 -15.04 5.53 -23.09
C TYR A 506 -15.14 7.06 -22.97
N SER A 507 -14.65 7.59 -21.84
CA SER A 507 -14.35 9.02 -21.70
C SER A 507 -12.94 9.19 -21.12
N GLY A 508 -12.23 10.21 -21.58
CA GLY A 508 -10.97 10.66 -20.97
C GLY A 508 -11.21 11.56 -19.76
N TYR A 509 -10.52 12.71 -19.71
CA TYR A 509 -10.79 13.73 -18.70
C TYR A 509 -12.25 14.19 -18.74
N GLY A 510 -12.82 14.38 -17.55
CA GLY A 510 -14.08 15.10 -17.37
C GLY A 510 -13.81 16.57 -17.05
N ALA A 511 -14.88 17.36 -16.91
CA ALA A 511 -14.76 18.71 -16.36
C ALA A 511 -14.22 18.64 -14.92
N GLU A 512 -13.27 19.51 -14.57
CA GLU A 512 -12.62 19.49 -13.26
C GLU A 512 -13.60 19.85 -12.13
N GLN A 513 -14.62 20.65 -12.44
CA GLN A 513 -15.77 20.96 -11.56
C GLN A 513 -16.66 19.74 -11.29
N GLY A 514 -16.54 18.66 -12.09
CA GLY A 514 -17.43 17.51 -12.07
C GLY A 514 -18.42 17.47 -13.21
N ASP A 515 -18.93 16.27 -13.43
CA ASP A 515 -19.97 15.96 -14.41
C ASP A 515 -21.20 16.86 -14.20
N LYS A 516 -21.73 17.40 -15.30
CA LYS A 516 -22.82 18.37 -15.24
C LYS A 516 -24.11 17.75 -14.71
N GLU A 517 -24.39 16.49 -15.07
CA GLU A 517 -25.56 15.78 -14.57
C GLU A 517 -25.44 15.59 -13.06
N LEU A 518 -24.27 15.14 -12.58
CA LEU A 518 -24.03 14.97 -11.15
C LEU A 518 -24.21 16.28 -10.38
N ARG A 519 -23.63 17.39 -10.86
CA ARG A 519 -23.82 18.71 -10.24
C ARG A 519 -25.28 19.13 -10.21
N SER A 520 -26.01 18.93 -11.31
CA SER A 520 -27.43 19.26 -11.38
C SER A 520 -28.26 18.46 -10.39
N VAL A 521 -27.98 17.16 -10.24
CA VAL A 521 -28.70 16.29 -9.32
C VAL A 521 -28.35 16.60 -7.86
N VAL A 522 -27.10 16.95 -7.55
CA VAL A 522 -26.71 17.44 -6.22
C VAL A 522 -27.46 18.74 -5.89
N ALA A 523 -27.53 19.69 -6.82
CA ALA A 523 -28.26 20.95 -6.64
C ALA A 523 -29.73 20.70 -6.31
N SER A 524 -30.43 19.91 -7.12
CA SER A 524 -31.87 19.67 -6.92
C SER A 524 -32.15 18.82 -5.68
N THR A 525 -31.29 17.85 -5.36
CA THR A 525 -31.53 16.91 -4.25
C THR A 525 -31.31 17.56 -2.88
N TYR A 526 -30.27 18.38 -2.74
CA TYR A 526 -29.88 18.94 -1.44
C TYR A 526 -30.19 20.43 -1.28
N TYR A 527 -30.41 21.16 -2.38
CA TYR A 527 -30.50 22.62 -2.36
C TYR A 527 -31.62 23.23 -3.22
N GLY A 528 -32.56 22.42 -3.73
CA GLY A 528 -33.50 22.78 -4.80
C GLY A 528 -34.13 24.19 -4.68
N ASP A 529 -34.91 24.43 -3.63
CA ASP A 529 -35.65 25.70 -3.45
C ASP A 529 -34.81 26.83 -2.84
N LEU A 530 -33.50 26.62 -2.65
CA LEU A 530 -32.60 27.57 -1.98
C LEU A 530 -31.83 28.46 -2.97
N GLY A 531 -32.11 28.32 -4.27
CA GLY A 531 -31.50 29.13 -5.33
C GLY A 531 -30.05 28.76 -5.66
N ILE A 532 -29.57 27.61 -5.18
CA ILE A 532 -28.28 27.01 -5.59
C ILE A 532 -28.48 26.26 -6.90
N ARG A 533 -27.59 26.47 -7.85
CA ARG A 533 -27.65 25.86 -9.19
C ARG A 533 -26.43 24.97 -9.45
N GLU A 534 -26.46 24.23 -10.54
CA GLU A 534 -25.37 23.33 -10.92
C GLU A 534 -24.04 24.06 -11.11
N GLY A 535 -24.08 25.34 -11.49
CA GLY A 535 -22.90 26.19 -11.66
C GLY A 535 -22.22 26.61 -10.36
N ASP A 536 -22.88 26.43 -9.22
CA ASP A 536 -22.36 26.79 -7.89
C ASP A 536 -21.68 25.59 -7.21
N ILE A 537 -21.74 24.40 -7.82
CA ILE A 537 -21.28 23.13 -7.25
C ILE A 537 -19.97 22.70 -7.89
N PHE A 538 -19.04 22.29 -7.04
CA PHE A 538 -17.74 21.73 -7.42
C PHE A 538 -17.62 20.32 -6.82
N VAL A 539 -17.68 19.29 -7.67
CA VAL A 539 -17.51 17.89 -7.26
C VAL A 539 -16.04 17.63 -6.97
N SER A 540 -15.77 16.91 -5.88
CA SER A 540 -14.43 16.63 -5.41
C SER A 540 -14.19 15.17 -5.07
N ASP A 541 -12.94 14.80 -4.85
CA ASP A 541 -12.52 13.53 -4.26
C ASP A 541 -12.70 13.49 -2.72
N GLY A 542 -13.55 14.36 -2.19
CA GLY A 542 -14.04 14.37 -0.81
C GLY A 542 -13.70 15.63 -0.02
N ALA A 543 -14.50 15.91 1.01
CA ALA A 543 -14.42 17.13 1.82
C ALA A 543 -13.02 17.43 2.40
N LYS A 544 -12.27 16.43 2.87
CA LYS A 544 -10.91 16.64 3.40
C LYS A 544 -9.96 17.26 2.36
N CYS A 545 -10.09 16.86 1.09
CA CYS A 545 -9.31 17.41 0.00
C CYS A 545 -9.75 18.86 -0.29
N ASP A 546 -11.06 19.13 -0.27
CA ASP A 546 -11.61 20.48 -0.47
C ASP A 546 -11.23 21.45 0.65
N ILE A 547 -11.18 21.02 1.91
CA ILE A 547 -10.67 21.85 3.02
C ILE A 547 -9.27 22.37 2.66
N SER A 548 -8.39 21.50 2.14
CA SER A 548 -7.04 21.91 1.77
C SER A 548 -7.00 22.80 0.52
N ARG A 549 -7.88 22.56 -0.47
CA ARG A 549 -7.99 23.41 -1.67
C ARG A 549 -8.59 24.79 -1.35
N LEU A 550 -9.55 24.86 -0.44
CA LEU A 550 -10.10 26.13 0.08
C LEU A 550 -9.04 26.90 0.86
N GLN A 551 -8.20 26.20 1.63
CA GLN A 551 -7.08 26.86 2.33
C GLN A 551 -6.03 27.37 1.34
N LEU A 552 -5.80 26.67 0.22
CA LEU A 552 -4.98 27.17 -0.89
C LEU A 552 -5.61 28.40 -1.56
N LEU A 553 -6.94 28.44 -1.71
CA LEU A 553 -7.70 29.59 -2.21
C LEU A 553 -7.52 30.81 -1.30
N PHE A 554 -7.73 30.66 0.01
CA PHE A 554 -7.65 31.78 0.95
C PHE A 554 -6.21 32.27 1.17
N GLY A 555 -5.22 31.38 1.03
CA GLY A 555 -3.81 31.72 1.19
C GLY A 555 -3.39 31.93 2.65
N ALA A 556 -2.19 32.45 2.85
CA ALA A 556 -1.54 32.52 4.17
C ALA A 556 -1.99 33.70 5.05
N ASN A 557 -2.65 34.71 4.48
CA ASN A 557 -2.86 36.01 5.13
C ASN A 557 -4.22 36.16 5.82
N VAL A 558 -5.02 35.08 5.89
CA VAL A 558 -6.31 35.08 6.56
C VAL A 558 -6.18 34.57 8.00
N LYS A 559 -6.95 35.17 8.92
CA LYS A 559 -7.17 34.62 10.26
C LYS A 559 -8.39 33.70 10.21
N ILE A 560 -8.28 32.52 10.85
CA ILE A 560 -9.39 31.57 10.91
C ILE A 560 -10.00 31.47 12.32
N ALA A 561 -11.29 31.14 12.38
CA ALA A 561 -12.00 30.69 13.56
C ALA A 561 -12.46 29.24 13.39
N VAL A 562 -12.39 28.45 14.46
CA VAL A 562 -12.83 27.05 14.49
C VAL A 562 -13.63 26.79 15.76
N GLN A 563 -14.62 25.90 15.72
CA GLN A 563 -15.23 25.38 16.95
C GLN A 563 -14.17 24.65 17.80
N ASP A 564 -14.26 24.76 19.12
CA ASP A 564 -13.38 24.09 20.09
C ASP A 564 -14.25 23.27 21.05
N PRO A 565 -14.39 21.95 20.85
CA PRO A 565 -13.61 21.10 19.91
C PRO A 565 -14.17 21.04 18.47
N SER A 566 -13.32 20.65 17.51
CA SER A 566 -13.73 20.36 16.12
C SER A 566 -12.77 19.42 15.39
N TYR A 567 -13.14 19.03 14.17
CA TYR A 567 -12.33 18.16 13.33
C TYR A 567 -10.94 18.77 13.04
N PRO A 568 -9.83 18.06 13.34
CA PRO A 568 -8.49 18.66 13.35
C PRO A 568 -7.97 19.13 11.99
N ALA A 569 -8.61 18.73 10.87
CA ALA A 569 -8.12 19.14 9.55
C ALA A 569 -8.25 20.65 9.30
N TYR A 570 -9.21 21.34 9.92
CA TYR A 570 -9.35 22.79 9.77
C TYR A 570 -8.11 23.51 10.33
N VAL A 571 -7.71 23.14 11.55
CA VAL A 571 -6.52 23.68 12.23
C VAL A 571 -5.24 23.27 11.51
N ASP A 572 -5.05 21.98 11.22
CA ASP A 572 -3.80 21.50 10.62
C ASP A 572 -3.56 22.08 9.22
N SER A 573 -4.61 22.19 8.39
CA SER A 573 -4.50 22.82 7.07
C SER A 573 -4.15 24.31 7.18
N SER A 574 -4.68 25.00 8.19
CA SER A 574 -4.33 26.39 8.49
C SER A 574 -2.87 26.56 8.88
N VAL A 575 -2.36 25.67 9.74
CA VAL A 575 -0.93 25.63 10.12
C VAL A 575 -0.06 25.42 8.90
N ILE A 576 -0.40 24.45 8.04
CA ILE A 576 0.35 24.12 6.82
C ILE A 576 0.38 25.30 5.84
N MET A 577 -0.74 25.99 5.67
CA MET A 577 -0.83 27.18 4.81
C MET A 577 -0.10 28.40 5.36
N GLY A 578 0.26 28.41 6.65
CA GLY A 578 1.01 29.49 7.27
C GLY A 578 0.16 30.60 7.87
N GLN A 579 -1.12 30.34 8.10
CA GLN A 579 -2.07 31.27 8.74
C GLN A 579 -1.85 31.40 10.25
N THR A 580 -0.98 30.57 10.83
CA THR A 580 -0.83 30.41 12.28
C THR A 580 0.56 30.81 12.76
N SER A 581 0.62 31.20 14.03
CA SER A 581 1.86 31.29 14.80
C SER A 581 2.24 29.92 15.37
N LEU A 582 3.29 29.87 16.20
CA LEU A 582 3.71 28.64 16.89
C LEU A 582 2.62 28.10 17.81
N PHE A 583 2.69 26.79 18.07
CA PHE A 583 1.88 26.14 19.08
C PHE A 583 2.26 26.65 20.48
N GLN A 584 1.28 27.06 21.27
CA GLN A 584 1.43 27.55 22.62
C GLN A 584 1.09 26.41 23.59
N LYS A 585 2.12 25.78 24.14
CA LYS A 585 1.98 24.54 24.93
C LYS A 585 1.07 24.71 26.15
N ASP A 586 1.13 25.86 26.82
CA ASP A 586 0.36 26.10 28.05
C ASP A 586 -1.14 26.27 27.79
N LEU A 587 -1.52 26.69 26.57
CA LEU A 587 -2.92 26.85 26.16
C LEU A 587 -3.43 25.71 25.28
N GLU A 588 -2.52 24.82 24.86
CA GLU A 588 -2.74 23.79 23.85
C GLU A 588 -3.39 24.31 22.55
N LYS A 589 -2.96 25.50 22.10
CA LYS A 589 -3.51 26.19 20.91
C LYS A 589 -2.41 26.68 19.99
N TYR A 590 -2.65 26.64 18.68
CA TYR A 590 -1.86 27.44 17.74
C TYR A 590 -2.23 28.91 17.85
N GLY A 591 -1.24 29.80 17.92
CA GLY A 591 -1.50 31.23 17.90
C GLY A 591 -2.10 31.70 16.56
N ASN A 592 -2.82 32.83 16.60
CA ASN A 592 -3.53 33.41 15.45
C ASN A 592 -4.72 32.56 14.91
N ILE A 593 -5.24 31.63 15.70
CA ILE A 593 -6.53 30.98 15.45
C ILE A 593 -7.50 31.39 16.56
N GLU A 594 -8.73 31.72 16.18
CA GLU A 594 -9.82 31.93 17.11
C GLU A 594 -10.51 30.60 17.44
N TYR A 595 -10.35 30.11 18.67
CA TYR A 595 -10.98 28.86 19.13
C TYR A 595 -12.30 29.17 19.83
N MET A 596 -13.41 28.95 19.11
CA MET A 596 -14.76 29.24 19.57
C MET A 596 -15.24 28.14 20.51
N ARG A 597 -15.27 28.44 21.81
CA ARG A 597 -15.53 27.42 22.84
C ARG A 597 -16.95 26.86 22.75
N CYS A 598 -17.06 25.54 22.61
CA CYS A 598 -18.32 24.78 22.56
C CYS A 598 -18.34 23.78 23.71
N THR A 599 -19.24 23.96 24.68
CA THR A 599 -19.33 23.14 25.90
C THR A 599 -20.77 22.70 26.15
N PRO A 600 -21.00 21.71 27.03
CA PRO A 600 -22.35 21.36 27.45
C PRO A 600 -23.18 22.56 27.94
N GLU A 601 -22.57 23.50 28.65
CA GLU A 601 -23.26 24.65 29.26
C GLU A 601 -23.78 25.66 28.23
N ASN A 602 -23.18 25.70 27.05
CA ASN A 602 -23.60 26.57 25.95
C ASN A 602 -24.25 25.82 24.78
N ASP A 603 -24.74 24.59 25.04
CA ASP A 603 -25.36 23.72 24.02
C ASP A 603 -24.43 23.46 22.81
N PHE A 604 -23.12 23.41 23.08
CA PHE A 604 -22.05 23.28 22.09
C PHE A 604 -22.10 24.34 20.98
N PHE A 605 -22.67 25.51 21.25
CA PHE A 605 -22.68 26.67 20.35
C PHE A 605 -21.94 27.84 21.02
N PRO A 606 -20.97 28.47 20.32
CA PRO A 606 -20.14 29.49 20.96
C PRO A 606 -20.94 30.75 21.30
N ASP A 607 -20.58 31.41 22.39
CA ASP A 607 -21.04 32.76 22.68
C ASP A 607 -20.33 33.75 21.73
N LEU A 608 -20.98 34.03 20.61
CA LEU A 608 -20.47 34.90 19.54
C LEU A 608 -20.11 36.31 20.03
N SER A 609 -20.66 36.79 21.16
CA SER A 609 -20.31 38.11 21.70
C SER A 609 -18.87 38.16 22.24
N THR A 610 -18.29 37.01 22.55
CA THR A 610 -16.92 36.86 23.08
C THR A 610 -15.88 36.55 22.00
N ILE A 611 -16.34 36.21 20.79
CA ILE A 611 -15.49 35.74 19.70
C ILE A 611 -14.91 36.93 18.94
N SER A 612 -13.60 36.97 18.81
CA SER A 612 -12.95 38.02 18.02
C SER A 612 -13.08 37.75 16.51
N ARG A 613 -13.12 38.82 15.71
CA ARG A 613 -13.27 38.74 14.25
C ARG A 613 -12.17 37.86 13.63
N ALA A 614 -12.58 37.02 12.68
CA ALA A 614 -11.72 36.21 11.81
C ALA A 614 -12.20 36.36 10.36
N ASP A 615 -11.30 36.19 9.38
CA ASP A 615 -11.67 36.26 7.96
C ASP A 615 -12.49 35.02 7.53
N VAL A 616 -12.14 33.85 8.06
CA VAL A 616 -12.79 32.57 7.74
C VAL A 616 -13.26 31.87 9.00
N ILE A 617 -14.51 31.41 9.03
CA ILE A 617 -15.10 30.66 10.14
C ILE A 617 -15.39 29.23 9.67
N PHE A 618 -14.62 28.25 10.12
CA PHE A 618 -14.96 26.85 9.93
C PHE A 618 -16.00 26.44 10.96
N PHE A 619 -17.18 26.03 10.48
CA PHE A 619 -18.29 25.63 11.32
C PHE A 619 -18.87 24.31 10.82
N CYS A 620 -18.83 23.28 11.64
CA CYS A 620 -19.31 21.94 11.30
C CYS A 620 -20.63 21.67 12.03
N SER A 621 -21.65 21.25 11.29
CA SER A 621 -22.96 20.90 11.85
C SER A 621 -23.64 19.82 10.98
N PRO A 622 -23.90 18.62 11.52
CA PRO A 622 -23.55 18.15 12.87
C PRO A 622 -22.03 18.12 13.15
N ASN A 623 -21.62 18.68 14.28
CA ASN A 623 -20.22 18.87 14.65
C ASN A 623 -19.54 17.53 14.98
N ASN A 624 -18.35 17.32 14.42
CA ASN A 624 -17.41 16.29 14.87
C ASN A 624 -16.35 16.94 15.77
N PRO A 625 -16.26 16.62 17.08
CA PRO A 625 -16.70 15.35 17.68
C PRO A 625 -18.00 15.37 18.48
N THR A 626 -18.60 16.53 18.77
CA THR A 626 -19.65 16.65 19.81
C THR A 626 -20.98 16.01 19.41
N GLY A 627 -21.23 15.84 18.12
CA GLY A 627 -22.51 15.38 17.56
C GLY A 627 -23.61 16.44 17.60
N SER A 628 -23.32 17.65 18.06
CA SER A 628 -24.29 18.74 18.13
C SER A 628 -24.61 19.27 16.73
N ALA A 629 -25.90 19.42 16.42
CA ALA A 629 -26.40 20.07 15.22
C ALA A 629 -26.96 21.43 15.61
N ALA A 630 -26.52 22.49 14.93
CA ALA A 630 -26.96 23.84 15.25
C ALA A 630 -28.44 24.05 14.91
N SER A 631 -29.16 24.76 15.78
CA SER A 631 -30.53 25.17 15.54
C SER A 631 -30.62 26.25 14.45
N ARG A 632 -31.82 26.49 13.92
CA ARG A 632 -32.06 27.57 12.96
C ARG A 632 -31.69 28.93 13.55
N GLU A 633 -32.03 29.19 14.81
CA GLU A 633 -31.72 30.45 15.51
C GLU A 633 -30.21 30.63 15.72
N GLN A 634 -29.51 29.55 16.07
CA GLN A 634 -28.05 29.54 16.20
C GLN A 634 -27.38 29.86 14.85
N LEU A 635 -27.83 29.24 13.77
CA LEU A 635 -27.30 29.53 12.43
C LEU A 635 -27.66 30.94 11.93
N MET A 636 -28.84 31.46 12.26
CA MET A 636 -29.19 32.87 12.00
C MET A 636 -28.22 33.83 12.69
N LYS A 637 -27.89 33.57 13.97
CA LYS A 637 -26.88 34.34 14.71
C LYS A 637 -25.49 34.24 14.07
N LEU A 638 -25.09 33.05 13.64
CA LEU A 638 -23.81 32.82 12.96
C LEU A 638 -23.72 33.58 11.63
N VAL A 639 -24.76 33.51 10.80
CA VAL A 639 -24.81 34.24 9.52
C VAL A 639 -24.78 35.74 9.76
N GLN A 640 -25.53 36.25 10.74
CA GLN A 640 -25.50 37.67 11.08
C GLN A 640 -24.12 38.10 11.59
N PHE A 641 -23.51 37.32 12.47
CA PHE A 641 -22.15 37.58 12.97
C PHE A 641 -21.11 37.61 11.84
N ALA A 642 -21.21 36.71 10.86
CA ALA A 642 -20.31 36.73 9.71
C ALA A 642 -20.54 37.95 8.81
N LYS A 643 -21.79 38.39 8.63
CA LYS A 643 -22.10 39.63 7.91
C LYS A 643 -21.52 40.86 8.61
N ASP A 644 -21.74 40.99 9.91
CA ASP A 644 -21.28 42.13 10.71
C ASP A 644 -19.74 42.23 10.69
N ASN A 645 -19.04 41.09 10.61
CA ASN A 645 -17.59 41.01 10.62
C ASN A 645 -16.91 40.97 9.24
N GLY A 646 -17.70 40.88 8.15
CA GLY A 646 -17.18 40.64 6.81
C GLY A 646 -16.37 39.34 6.72
N SER A 647 -16.89 38.26 7.30
CA SER A 647 -16.28 36.94 7.35
C SER A 647 -16.90 35.97 6.33
N ILE A 648 -16.13 34.96 5.92
CA ILE A 648 -16.62 33.82 5.14
C ILE A 648 -16.79 32.60 6.04
N ILE A 649 -17.99 32.03 6.10
CA ILE A 649 -18.27 30.75 6.76
C ILE A 649 -17.94 29.61 5.79
N VAL A 650 -17.09 28.69 6.22
CA VAL A 650 -16.92 27.38 5.60
C VAL A 650 -17.76 26.39 6.42
N TYR A 651 -18.97 26.11 5.93
CA TYR A 651 -19.91 25.23 6.61
C TYR A 651 -19.67 23.77 6.20
N ASP A 652 -19.36 22.90 7.16
CA ASP A 652 -19.16 21.46 6.90
C ASP A 652 -20.42 20.67 7.28
N SER A 653 -21.13 20.20 6.25
CA SER A 653 -22.38 19.45 6.35
C SER A 653 -22.18 17.93 6.14
N ALA A 654 -20.96 17.39 6.32
CA ALA A 654 -20.66 15.98 6.01
C ALA A 654 -21.49 14.93 6.78
N TYR A 655 -22.16 15.32 7.87
CA TYR A 655 -23.04 14.46 8.66
C TYR A 655 -24.52 14.85 8.57
N ALA A 656 -24.92 15.79 7.73
CA ALA A 656 -26.27 16.36 7.74
C ALA A 656 -27.39 15.34 7.44
N MET A 657 -27.12 14.23 6.74
CA MET A 657 -28.11 13.15 6.59
C MET A 657 -28.44 12.40 7.88
N TYR A 658 -27.63 12.54 8.93
CA TYR A 658 -27.91 11.96 10.25
C TYR A 658 -28.81 12.85 11.11
N ILE A 659 -29.18 14.06 10.66
CA ILE A 659 -30.12 14.92 11.39
C ILE A 659 -31.51 14.26 11.38
N THR A 660 -32.03 13.96 12.57
CA THR A 660 -33.32 13.29 12.78
C THR A 660 -34.45 14.26 13.10
N ASP A 661 -34.14 15.47 13.54
CA ASP A 661 -35.09 16.53 13.86
C ASP A 661 -35.18 17.61 12.76
N ASP A 662 -35.85 18.73 13.07
CA ASP A 662 -36.17 19.83 12.14
C ASP A 662 -35.04 20.85 11.98
N ARG A 663 -33.85 20.56 12.52
CA ARG A 663 -32.68 21.43 12.38
C ARG A 663 -32.23 21.55 10.91
N PRO A 664 -31.70 22.72 10.50
CA PRO A 664 -31.21 22.91 9.14
C PRO A 664 -30.11 21.93 8.76
N ARG A 665 -30.20 21.37 7.56
CA ARG A 665 -29.20 20.45 6.98
C ARG A 665 -28.17 21.17 6.14
N THR A 666 -28.51 22.35 5.63
CA THR A 666 -27.62 23.24 4.89
C THR A 666 -27.67 24.65 5.46
N ILE A 667 -26.53 25.34 5.44
CA ILE A 667 -26.45 26.75 5.85
C ILE A 667 -27.32 27.65 4.96
N PHE A 668 -27.61 27.23 3.71
CA PHE A 668 -28.39 28.03 2.76
C PHE A 668 -29.89 28.06 3.05
N GLU A 669 -30.36 27.31 4.05
CA GLU A 669 -31.69 27.49 4.62
C GLU A 669 -31.84 28.81 5.40
N ILE A 670 -30.71 29.47 5.72
CA ILE A 670 -30.70 30.74 6.45
C ILE A 670 -30.64 31.91 5.46
N PRO A 671 -31.62 32.83 5.49
CA PRO A 671 -31.61 34.02 4.64
C PRO A 671 -30.31 34.83 4.81
N GLY A 672 -29.71 35.22 3.69
CA GLY A 672 -28.44 35.95 3.67
C GLY A 672 -27.18 35.08 3.76
N ALA A 673 -27.29 33.77 4.00
CA ALA A 673 -26.13 32.89 4.03
C ALA A 673 -25.33 32.91 2.72
N LYS A 674 -25.99 33.06 1.56
CA LYS A 674 -25.30 33.08 0.26
C LYS A 674 -24.27 34.21 0.09
N GLU A 675 -24.38 35.27 0.88
CA GLU A 675 -23.46 36.41 0.84
C GLU A 675 -22.20 36.19 1.68
N VAL A 676 -22.23 35.22 2.61
CA VAL A 676 -21.16 35.01 3.61
C VAL A 676 -20.75 33.56 3.80
N ALA A 677 -21.40 32.60 3.17
CA ALA A 677 -21.14 31.18 3.40
C ALA A 677 -20.88 30.40 2.10
N LEU A 678 -19.99 29.44 2.23
CA LEU A 678 -19.86 28.30 1.33
C LEU A 678 -20.06 27.00 2.13
N GLU A 679 -20.43 25.93 1.46
CA GLU A 679 -20.69 24.64 2.11
C GLU A 679 -19.82 23.53 1.52
N ILE A 680 -19.25 22.68 2.38
CA ILE A 680 -18.56 21.44 1.99
C ILE A 680 -19.33 20.22 2.51
N SER A 681 -19.36 19.15 1.72
CA SER A 681 -20.00 17.89 2.13
C SER A 681 -19.34 16.66 1.49
N SER A 682 -19.81 15.47 1.87
CA SER A 682 -19.24 14.22 1.36
C SER A 682 -20.22 13.04 1.37
N PHE A 683 -20.13 12.21 0.32
CA PHE A 683 -20.78 10.89 0.29
C PHE A 683 -20.16 9.88 1.27
N SER A 684 -19.00 10.19 1.87
CA SER A 684 -18.26 9.26 2.72
C SER A 684 -19.10 8.74 3.89
N LYS A 685 -19.94 9.58 4.48
CA LYS A 685 -20.75 9.24 5.67
C LYS A 685 -22.17 8.81 5.32
N TYR A 686 -22.60 9.05 4.08
CA TYR A 686 -23.94 8.73 3.61
C TYR A 686 -23.99 7.36 2.94
N ALA A 687 -23.03 7.09 2.06
CA ALA A 687 -23.02 5.91 1.18
C ALA A 687 -21.87 4.95 1.45
N GLY A 688 -21.05 5.17 2.48
CA GLY A 688 -19.84 4.38 2.75
C GLY A 688 -18.68 4.69 1.79
N PHE A 689 -18.64 5.89 1.21
CA PHE A 689 -17.61 6.27 0.22
C PHE A 689 -16.26 6.69 0.84
N THR A 690 -15.95 6.26 2.07
CA THR A 690 -14.69 6.61 2.75
C THR A 690 -13.46 6.21 1.93
N GLY A 691 -13.49 5.01 1.33
CA GLY A 691 -12.48 4.51 0.39
C GLY A 691 -12.73 4.85 -1.10
N VAL A 692 -13.98 5.13 -1.48
CA VAL A 692 -14.38 5.41 -2.88
C VAL A 692 -14.06 6.84 -3.31
N ARG A 693 -14.13 7.80 -2.37
CA ARG A 693 -13.70 9.22 -2.52
C ARG A 693 -14.60 10.09 -3.40
N LEU A 694 -15.69 10.61 -2.83
CA LEU A 694 -16.53 11.64 -3.46
C LEU A 694 -17.06 12.66 -2.44
N GLY A 695 -17.10 13.91 -2.84
CA GLY A 695 -17.74 15.01 -2.11
C GLY A 695 -18.06 16.16 -3.03
N TRP A 696 -18.47 17.27 -2.44
CA TRP A 696 -18.69 18.51 -3.18
C TRP A 696 -18.52 19.73 -2.28
N THR A 697 -18.27 20.85 -2.94
CA THR A 697 -18.29 22.19 -2.34
C THR A 697 -19.30 23.05 -3.10
N VAL A 698 -20.10 23.84 -2.38
CA VAL A 698 -21.04 24.82 -2.94
C VAL A 698 -20.52 26.22 -2.64
N ILE A 699 -20.32 27.03 -3.69
CA ILE A 699 -19.92 28.43 -3.55
C ILE A 699 -20.93 29.31 -4.30
N PRO A 700 -21.83 29.99 -3.59
CA PRO A 700 -22.83 30.87 -4.19
C PRO A 700 -22.21 32.03 -4.97
N LYS A 701 -22.94 32.54 -5.96
CA LYS A 701 -22.50 33.68 -6.79
C LYS A 701 -22.44 34.98 -6.00
N GLU A 702 -23.25 35.09 -4.96
CA GLU A 702 -23.36 36.23 -4.07
C GLU A 702 -22.19 36.32 -3.08
N LEU A 703 -21.36 35.27 -2.96
CA LEU A 703 -20.18 35.27 -2.10
C LEU A 703 -19.01 35.97 -2.80
N LEU A 704 -18.68 37.17 -2.32
CA LEU A 704 -17.66 38.04 -2.89
C LEU A 704 -16.52 38.28 -1.89
N PHE A 705 -15.30 38.43 -2.40
CA PHE A 705 -14.20 39.03 -1.63
C PHE A 705 -14.44 40.53 -1.41
N SER A 706 -13.61 41.16 -0.57
CA SER A 706 -13.73 42.58 -0.21
C SER A 706 -13.62 43.54 -1.40
N ASP A 707 -13.00 43.13 -2.50
CA ASP A 707 -12.89 43.89 -3.75
C ASP A 707 -14.06 43.64 -4.72
N GLY A 708 -15.05 42.85 -4.31
CA GLY A 708 -16.20 42.46 -5.14
C GLY A 708 -15.92 41.28 -6.07
N PHE A 709 -14.73 40.65 -6.02
CA PHE A 709 -14.44 39.51 -6.88
C PHE A 709 -15.15 38.23 -6.38
N PRO A 710 -15.84 37.47 -7.24
CA PRO A 710 -16.55 36.27 -6.82
C PRO A 710 -15.61 35.15 -6.35
N VAL A 711 -15.80 34.66 -5.12
CA VAL A 711 -14.99 33.59 -4.52
C VAL A 711 -15.00 32.31 -5.37
N ALA A 712 -16.16 32.00 -5.98
CA ALA A 712 -16.33 30.83 -6.84
C ALA A 712 -15.39 30.85 -8.07
N LYS A 713 -15.02 32.03 -8.59
CA LYS A 713 -14.11 32.14 -9.75
C LYS A 713 -12.68 31.74 -9.38
N ASP A 714 -12.20 32.17 -8.23
CA ASP A 714 -10.86 31.78 -7.77
C ASP A 714 -10.85 30.31 -7.32
N PHE A 715 -11.92 29.81 -6.70
CA PHE A 715 -12.00 28.38 -6.40
C PHE A 715 -11.99 27.53 -7.67
N ASN A 716 -12.71 27.96 -8.71
CA ASN A 716 -12.63 27.32 -10.02
C ASN A 716 -11.20 27.32 -10.57
N ARG A 717 -10.47 28.44 -10.43
CA ARG A 717 -9.07 28.53 -10.84
C ARG A 717 -8.18 27.56 -10.06
N ILE A 718 -8.38 27.42 -8.75
CA ILE A 718 -7.69 26.43 -7.92
C ILE A 718 -7.98 25.01 -8.40
N VAL A 719 -9.26 24.67 -8.61
CA VAL A 719 -9.69 23.35 -9.09
C VAL A 719 -9.04 23.03 -10.43
N CYS A 720 -9.13 23.90 -11.45
CA CYS A 720 -8.51 23.67 -12.76
C CYS A 720 -6.97 23.64 -12.74
N THR A 721 -6.31 24.10 -11.67
CA THR A 721 -4.83 24.06 -11.55
C THR A 721 -4.33 22.84 -10.81
N SER A 722 -5.02 22.48 -9.73
CA SER A 722 -4.55 21.52 -8.73
C SER A 722 -5.30 20.19 -8.76
N PHE A 723 -6.30 20.06 -9.64
CA PHE A 723 -7.18 18.91 -9.73
C PHE A 723 -7.62 18.65 -11.19
N ASN A 724 -7.88 17.38 -11.55
CA ASN A 724 -8.34 16.98 -12.89
C ASN A 724 -9.74 16.35 -12.85
N GLY A 725 -10.53 16.70 -11.83
CA GLY A 725 -11.85 16.12 -11.59
C GLY A 725 -11.82 14.80 -10.81
N ALA A 726 -12.94 14.51 -10.16
CA ALA A 726 -13.14 13.24 -9.45
C ALA A 726 -13.24 12.06 -10.44
N SER A 727 -12.91 10.86 -9.99
CA SER A 727 -12.99 9.64 -10.81
C SER A 727 -14.36 9.48 -11.46
N ASN A 728 -14.40 9.26 -12.78
CA ASN A 728 -15.65 9.12 -13.53
C ASN A 728 -16.47 7.87 -13.12
N ILE A 729 -15.82 6.79 -12.68
CA ILE A 729 -16.48 5.62 -12.07
C ILE A 729 -17.18 6.02 -10.78
N VAL A 730 -16.51 6.82 -9.96
CA VAL A 730 -17.02 7.27 -8.66
C VAL A 730 -18.16 8.26 -8.84
N GLN A 731 -18.06 9.18 -9.81
CA GLN A 731 -19.15 10.10 -10.15
C GLN A 731 -20.41 9.36 -10.61
N ALA A 732 -20.28 8.25 -11.35
CA ALA A 732 -21.43 7.39 -11.68
C ALA A 732 -22.05 6.74 -10.43
N GLY A 733 -21.23 6.35 -9.45
CA GLY A 733 -21.72 5.95 -8.13
C GLY A 733 -22.45 7.07 -7.40
N GLY A 734 -21.93 8.30 -7.44
CA GLY A 734 -22.57 9.49 -6.89
C GLY A 734 -23.94 9.78 -7.52
N LEU A 735 -24.05 9.67 -8.85
CA LEU A 735 -25.34 9.77 -9.54
C LEU A 735 -26.32 8.70 -9.09
N ALA A 736 -25.87 7.44 -8.97
CA ALA A 736 -26.70 6.35 -8.49
C ALA A 736 -27.16 6.54 -7.04
N CYS A 737 -26.32 7.13 -6.18
CA CYS A 737 -26.70 7.49 -4.80
C CYS A 737 -27.91 8.43 -4.77
N LEU A 738 -28.01 9.36 -5.73
CA LEU A 738 -29.06 10.38 -5.76
C LEU A 738 -30.29 9.96 -6.58
N SER A 739 -30.34 8.71 -7.05
CA SER A 739 -31.57 8.11 -7.56
C SER A 739 -32.55 7.81 -6.41
N PRO A 740 -33.87 7.63 -6.68
CA PRO A 740 -34.82 7.23 -5.64
C PRO A 740 -34.40 5.98 -4.85
N ASP A 741 -33.93 4.95 -5.55
CA ASP A 741 -33.46 3.70 -4.94
C ASP A 741 -32.15 3.91 -4.15
N GLY A 742 -31.24 4.73 -4.68
CA GLY A 742 -29.99 5.09 -4.00
C GLY A 742 -30.23 5.87 -2.71
N LEU A 743 -31.14 6.85 -2.72
CA LEU A 743 -31.51 7.65 -1.56
C LEU A 743 -32.14 6.77 -0.48
N LYS A 744 -33.04 5.85 -0.87
CA LYS A 744 -33.60 4.87 0.05
C LYS A 744 -32.50 4.00 0.66
N ALA A 745 -31.61 3.45 -0.16
CA ALA A 745 -30.55 2.58 0.32
C ALA A 745 -29.56 3.30 1.25
N MET A 746 -29.22 4.56 0.97
CA MET A 746 -28.40 5.38 1.88
C MET A 746 -29.12 5.63 3.21
N ARG A 747 -30.43 5.90 3.20
CA ARG A 747 -31.21 6.06 4.45
C ARG A 747 -31.21 4.77 5.27
N ASP A 748 -31.40 3.61 4.63
CA ASP A 748 -31.37 2.32 5.32
C ASP A 748 -30.02 2.09 6.03
N VAL A 749 -28.90 2.44 5.39
CA VAL A 749 -27.55 2.38 5.99
C VAL A 749 -27.36 3.42 7.11
N VAL A 750 -27.84 4.66 6.93
CA VAL A 750 -27.79 5.70 7.96
C VAL A 750 -28.57 5.28 9.20
N ASN A 751 -29.78 4.74 9.03
CA ASN A 751 -30.63 4.25 10.11
C ASN A 751 -29.94 3.11 10.89
N PHE A 752 -29.28 2.17 10.20
CA PHE A 752 -28.51 1.12 10.85
C PHE A 752 -27.43 1.67 11.80
N TYR A 753 -26.70 2.70 11.38
CA TYR A 753 -25.71 3.34 12.23
C TYR A 753 -26.32 4.22 13.33
N GLN A 754 -27.51 4.79 13.11
CA GLN A 754 -28.24 5.49 14.18
C GLN A 754 -28.67 4.52 15.28
N GLU A 755 -29.20 3.34 14.94
CA GLU A 755 -29.48 2.31 15.93
C GLU A 755 -28.23 1.86 16.70
N ASN A 756 -27.07 1.75 16.03
CA ASN A 756 -25.80 1.50 16.72
C ASN A 756 -25.44 2.64 17.69
N THR A 757 -25.79 3.87 17.33
CA THR A 757 -25.54 5.04 18.15
C THR A 757 -26.42 5.02 19.39
N ASP A 758 -27.71 4.68 19.26
CA ASP A 758 -28.64 4.52 20.37
C ASP A 758 -28.12 3.48 21.39
N ILE A 759 -27.62 2.33 20.91
CA ILE A 759 -27.01 1.31 21.78
C ILE A 759 -25.85 1.90 22.61
N LEU A 760 -24.97 2.70 22.00
CA LEU A 760 -23.85 3.31 22.71
C LEU A 760 -24.32 4.39 23.68
N VAL A 761 -25.32 5.20 23.32
CA VAL A 761 -25.94 6.20 24.21
C VAL A 761 -26.51 5.51 25.45
N ASP A 762 -27.31 4.46 25.26
CA ASP A 762 -27.92 3.70 26.34
C ASP A 762 -26.86 3.05 27.25
N THR A 763 -25.79 2.52 26.64
CA THR A 763 -24.68 1.90 27.38
C THR A 763 -24.05 2.89 28.35
N PHE A 764 -23.55 4.02 27.85
CA PHE A 764 -22.87 5.01 28.70
C PHE A 764 -23.82 5.70 29.68
N SER A 765 -25.06 5.98 29.27
CA SER A 765 -26.07 6.57 30.15
C SER A 765 -26.43 5.63 31.31
N SER A 766 -26.56 4.33 31.05
CA SER A 766 -26.83 3.32 32.09
C SER A 766 -25.70 3.16 33.12
N LEU A 767 -24.49 3.56 32.75
CA LEU A 767 -23.30 3.58 33.62
C LEU A 767 -23.13 4.91 34.37
N GLY A 768 -24.05 5.87 34.18
CA GLY A 768 -24.05 7.16 34.88
C GLY A 768 -23.10 8.21 34.30
N PHE A 769 -22.63 8.06 33.06
CA PHE A 769 -21.84 9.09 32.39
C PHE A 769 -22.73 10.18 31.78
N ASP A 770 -22.21 11.41 31.70
CA ASP A 770 -22.81 12.44 30.85
C ASP A 770 -22.49 12.12 29.38
N VAL A 771 -23.54 11.89 28.59
CA VAL A 771 -23.45 11.53 27.17
C VAL A 771 -24.06 12.64 26.32
N TYR A 772 -23.29 13.13 25.36
CA TYR A 772 -23.71 14.14 24.40
C TYR A 772 -23.64 13.62 22.97
N GLY A 773 -24.28 14.33 22.04
CA GLY A 773 -24.35 13.92 20.64
C GLY A 773 -25.26 12.71 20.45
N GLY A 774 -24.92 11.85 19.49
CA GLY A 774 -25.64 10.62 19.18
C GLY A 774 -26.95 10.79 18.40
N LYS A 775 -27.77 11.79 18.74
CA LYS A 775 -29.08 12.01 18.11
C LYS A 775 -29.02 12.38 16.63
N ASN A 776 -28.07 13.25 16.29
CA ASN A 776 -27.95 13.86 14.95
C ASN A 776 -26.62 13.49 14.26
N ALA A 777 -25.84 12.54 14.82
CA ALA A 777 -24.55 12.14 14.29
C ALA A 777 -24.18 10.70 14.72
N PRO A 778 -23.40 9.94 13.92
CA PRO A 778 -23.08 8.53 14.16
C PRO A 778 -21.91 8.34 15.15
N TYR A 779 -21.93 9.08 16.25
CA TYR A 779 -20.94 9.02 17.32
C TYR A 779 -21.48 9.68 18.58
N VAL A 780 -21.00 9.19 19.72
CA VAL A 780 -21.30 9.72 21.05
C VAL A 780 -20.10 10.44 21.62
N TRP A 781 -20.36 11.47 22.41
CA TRP A 781 -19.37 12.31 23.07
C TRP A 781 -19.53 12.19 24.58
N VAL A 782 -18.63 11.45 25.22
CA VAL A 782 -18.78 11.00 26.61
C VAL A 782 -17.81 11.76 27.51
N HIS A 783 -18.32 12.34 28.59
CA HIS A 783 -17.53 13.11 29.55
C HIS A 783 -16.91 12.21 30.63
N PHE A 784 -15.61 12.38 30.88
CA PHE A 784 -14.84 11.72 31.93
C PHE A 784 -14.18 12.79 32.83
N PRO A 785 -14.92 13.33 33.82
CA PRO A 785 -14.49 14.51 34.56
C PRO A 785 -13.17 14.28 35.31
N GLY A 786 -12.27 15.26 35.22
CA GLY A 786 -10.98 15.26 35.92
C GLY A 786 -9.94 14.26 35.38
N ARG A 787 -10.21 13.58 34.26
CA ARG A 787 -9.31 12.59 33.67
C ARG A 787 -8.78 13.06 32.32
N SER A 788 -7.51 12.80 32.04
CA SER A 788 -6.99 13.02 30.68
C SER A 788 -7.65 12.06 29.70
N SER A 789 -8.15 12.59 28.60
CA SER A 789 -8.76 11.84 27.51
C SER A 789 -7.79 10.82 26.88
N TRP A 790 -6.48 11.10 26.86
CA TRP A 790 -5.48 10.13 26.40
C TRP A 790 -5.29 8.97 27.38
N ASP A 791 -5.40 9.22 28.69
CA ASP A 791 -5.33 8.18 29.71
C ASP A 791 -6.58 7.31 29.69
N VAL A 792 -7.76 7.91 29.52
CA VAL A 792 -9.02 7.18 29.35
C VAL A 792 -8.98 6.33 28.07
N PHE A 793 -8.50 6.89 26.95
CA PHE A 793 -8.29 6.12 25.72
C PHE A 793 -7.37 4.91 25.95
N ALA A 794 -6.24 5.11 26.66
CA ALA A 794 -5.29 4.04 26.93
C ALA A 794 -5.90 2.97 27.86
N GLU A 795 -6.65 3.36 28.87
CA GLU A 795 -7.36 2.44 29.77
C GLU A 795 -8.37 1.57 29.02
N ILE A 796 -9.24 2.20 28.22
CA ILE A 796 -10.24 1.48 27.42
C ILE A 796 -9.54 0.50 26.48
N LEU A 797 -8.53 0.96 25.73
CA LEU A 797 -7.79 0.10 24.80
C LEU A 797 -7.12 -1.09 25.51
N GLU A 798 -6.42 -0.84 26.61
CA GLU A 798 -5.68 -1.85 27.34
C GLU A 798 -6.64 -2.90 27.94
N LYS A 799 -7.73 -2.47 28.58
CA LYS A 799 -8.61 -3.36 29.37
C LYS A 799 -9.71 -4.02 28.55
N THR A 800 -10.16 -3.41 27.45
CA THR A 800 -11.31 -3.91 26.66
C THR A 800 -10.97 -4.24 25.21
N HIS A 801 -9.76 -3.87 24.77
CA HIS A 801 -9.34 -3.97 23.37
C HIS A 801 -10.23 -3.16 22.42
N LEU A 802 -10.89 -2.12 22.94
CA LEU A 802 -11.69 -1.18 22.16
C LEU A 802 -10.83 0.04 21.82
N VAL A 803 -10.83 0.43 20.55
CA VAL A 803 -10.23 1.71 20.12
C VAL A 803 -11.31 2.78 20.16
N THR A 804 -11.08 3.87 20.90
CA THR A 804 -11.92 5.08 20.89
C THR A 804 -11.14 6.27 20.30
N THR A 805 -11.63 7.50 20.43
CA THR A 805 -10.83 8.70 20.10
C THR A 805 -10.74 9.62 21.32
N PRO A 806 -9.53 9.97 21.80
CA PRO A 806 -9.36 10.94 22.88
C PRO A 806 -9.80 12.33 22.42
N GLY A 807 -10.56 12.99 23.27
CA GLY A 807 -11.19 14.26 22.94
C GLY A 807 -10.22 15.41 22.71
N SER A 808 -9.07 15.46 23.40
CA SER A 808 -8.06 16.51 23.16
C SER A 808 -7.43 16.46 21.77
N GLY A 809 -7.61 15.35 21.05
CA GLY A 809 -7.29 15.27 19.62
C GLY A 809 -8.09 16.23 18.73
N PHE A 810 -9.22 16.74 19.22
CA PHE A 810 -10.11 17.68 18.52
C PHE A 810 -9.92 19.13 18.98
N GLY A 811 -8.86 19.40 19.74
CA GLY A 811 -8.60 20.70 20.37
C GLY A 811 -8.77 20.66 21.88
N PRO A 812 -8.31 21.71 22.60
CA PRO A 812 -8.32 21.75 24.06
C PRO A 812 -9.73 21.69 24.67
N GLY A 813 -10.77 22.04 23.92
CA GLY A 813 -12.17 21.86 24.33
C GLY A 813 -12.65 20.43 24.37
N GLY A 814 -11.89 19.49 23.83
CA GLY A 814 -12.17 18.08 23.97
C GLY A 814 -11.44 17.39 25.12
N GLU A 815 -10.56 18.08 25.86
CA GLU A 815 -9.95 17.46 27.04
C GLU A 815 -11.01 17.09 28.08
N GLY A 816 -10.85 15.94 28.73
CA GLY A 816 -11.88 15.35 29.59
C GLY A 816 -12.99 14.58 28.87
N PHE A 817 -12.95 14.45 27.53
CA PHE A 817 -13.96 13.70 26.78
C PHE A 817 -13.39 12.57 25.93
N ILE A 818 -14.24 11.61 25.58
CA ILE A 818 -13.97 10.55 24.60
C ILE A 818 -15.05 10.57 23.52
N ARG A 819 -14.63 10.50 22.25
CA ARG A 819 -15.55 10.21 21.14
C ARG A 819 -15.55 8.72 20.85
N VAL A 820 -16.74 8.12 20.80
CA VAL A 820 -16.94 6.72 20.39
C VAL A 820 -17.79 6.69 19.12
N SER A 821 -17.26 6.09 18.06
CA SER A 821 -17.95 5.97 16.78
C SER A 821 -18.98 4.84 16.79
N ALA A 822 -20.12 5.06 16.14
CA ALA A 822 -21.14 4.04 15.93
C ALA A 822 -20.99 3.24 14.62
N PHE A 823 -19.91 3.50 13.86
CA PHE A 823 -19.60 2.71 12.68
C PHE A 823 -18.97 1.38 13.09
N GLY A 824 -19.76 0.31 12.94
CA GLY A 824 -19.38 -1.05 13.27
C GLY A 824 -20.50 -2.01 12.91
N HIS A 825 -20.16 -3.27 12.63
CA HIS A 825 -21.16 -4.33 12.57
C HIS A 825 -21.92 -4.41 13.90
N ARG A 826 -23.22 -4.70 13.86
CA ARG A 826 -24.10 -4.71 15.05
C ARG A 826 -23.54 -5.57 16.18
N GLU A 827 -23.02 -6.75 15.86
CA GLU A 827 -22.39 -7.67 16.83
C GLU A 827 -21.19 -7.03 17.55
N ASN A 828 -20.37 -6.29 16.82
CA ASN A 828 -19.22 -5.59 17.41
C ASN A 828 -19.65 -4.43 18.30
N ILE A 829 -20.75 -3.74 17.98
CA ILE A 829 -21.29 -2.66 18.82
C ILE A 829 -21.86 -3.23 20.12
N LEU A 830 -22.62 -4.33 20.04
CA LEU A 830 -23.14 -5.04 21.22
C LEU A 830 -22.02 -5.59 22.10
N GLU A 831 -20.99 -6.19 21.50
CA GLU A 831 -19.82 -6.69 22.23
C GLU A 831 -19.01 -5.55 22.86
N ALA A 832 -18.82 -4.44 22.15
CA ALA A 832 -18.17 -3.26 22.71
C ALA A 832 -18.96 -2.68 23.89
N SER A 833 -20.29 -2.60 23.77
CA SER A 833 -21.20 -2.20 24.84
C SER A 833 -21.03 -3.08 26.07
N ARG A 834 -21.08 -4.41 25.91
CA ARG A 834 -20.86 -5.38 26.99
C ARG A 834 -19.52 -5.16 27.71
N ARG A 835 -18.42 -5.01 26.96
CA ARG A 835 -17.07 -4.78 27.53
C ARG A 835 -16.97 -3.44 28.27
N LEU A 836 -17.61 -2.39 27.76
CA LEU A 836 -17.66 -1.09 28.43
C LEU A 836 -18.47 -1.18 29.73
N THR A 837 -19.60 -1.88 29.71
CA THR A 837 -20.38 -2.16 30.93
C THR A 837 -19.55 -2.93 31.95
N GLU A 838 -18.79 -3.96 31.55
CA GLU A 838 -17.93 -4.72 32.46
C GLU A 838 -16.76 -3.90 33.03
N LEU A 839 -16.23 -2.95 32.26
CA LEU A 839 -15.14 -2.09 32.71
C LEU A 839 -15.59 -1.06 33.75
N PHE A 840 -16.80 -0.51 33.60
CA PHE A 840 -17.27 0.65 34.37
C PHE A 840 -18.42 0.37 35.34
N LYS A 841 -18.97 -0.86 35.38
CA LYS A 841 -19.80 -1.33 36.50
C LYS A 841 -18.96 -1.48 37.77
#